data_AF-E2BQW5-F1
#
_entry.id   AF-E2BQW5-F1
#
_cell.length_a   1.000
_cell.length_b   1.000
_cell.length_c   1.000
_cell.angle_alpha   90.00
_cell.angle_beta   90.00
_cell.angle_gamma   90.00
#
_symmetry.space_group_name_H-M   'P 1'
#
loop_
_entity.id
_entity.type
_entity.pdbx_description
1 polymer ?
#
loop_
_entity_poly.entity_id
_entity_poly.type
_entity_poly.pdbx_seq_one_letter_code
_entity_poly.pdbx_strand_id
1 'polypeptide(L)'
;MLVVTRYVALISALLLFTTAVDGALARKEWWKTTLVYQIWPRGFQDSDGDGEGDLKGIAIRLDYIEDLKVQTICLSPIYPSPLIDSGYDISNYTDVHPLFGDLDDFDVLVRESHNRGLKVILDIVPNHSSDQHEWFQLSARNVEPYSDYYIWANGDTDDDGNNIPPTNWLSTYSDKDGSAWTWHDGRRQWYYHKFHSSQPDLNLRNERVIEELMNIFDFWLKRNVDGFRINAVPYFFEDEYLRDEPAAGKGAHTFGLSESTALLYRFREHINNWSTNNGTWKFLIAESYDSDANLITYYGNDTHEGIAPFNYKFITHVRNNSDANHIKNILDSWLNLLPRNTSTNWVLSNHDNSRAASRIGLNRVDGLHMLSLLLPGQAYTYYGEEIAMLDAKVPWNRTIDPMGCFRGEKEFERFSRDPARTPMQWNSAKSAGFTMNDTTYLPVHPNYIYRNVEAQLAAKRSNLLTYKRLATLRKLPIFVNGDYEFATLNNKRVLVLKRSLENYPAYIVVINLGIRQERVNLTSIYPDLNAVLRTVVESSNALHVTITVPRDNFILTANAALVLSDDEKKETSEPATSSTPTSNVSDEDPSTIKSTVTTEGAISSSDDTAKKKTSTSSSDHVTPKTGSGTTKKPNDAALYHPSVLNVMINLAISVIGITQILAVT
;
A
#
# COMPACT_ATOMS: atom_id res chain seq x y z
N MET A 1 -56.08 -37.48 -8.29
CA MET A 1 -55.29 -36.87 -7.20
C MET A 1 -53.93 -37.53 -7.00
N LEU A 2 -53.82 -38.83 -6.76
CA LEU A 2 -52.54 -39.51 -6.45
C LEU A 2 -51.41 -39.39 -7.51
N VAL A 3 -51.74 -39.21 -8.79
CA VAL A 3 -50.73 -39.04 -9.86
C VAL A 3 -50.15 -37.62 -9.87
N VAL A 4 -50.99 -36.60 -9.60
CA VAL A 4 -50.55 -35.19 -9.55
C VAL A 4 -49.67 -34.94 -8.34
N THR A 5 -49.97 -35.56 -7.20
CA THR A 5 -49.14 -35.45 -5.98
C THR A 5 -47.75 -36.06 -6.17
N ARG A 6 -47.61 -37.13 -6.96
CA ARG A 6 -46.31 -37.73 -7.29
C ARG A 6 -45.48 -36.87 -8.25
N TYR A 7 -46.11 -36.21 -9.22
CA TYR A 7 -45.41 -35.31 -10.14
C TYR A 7 -44.94 -34.01 -9.46
N VAL A 8 -45.74 -33.45 -8.56
CA VAL A 8 -45.33 -32.28 -7.76
C VAL A 8 -44.19 -32.64 -6.80
N ALA A 9 -44.23 -33.82 -6.16
CA ALA A 9 -43.14 -34.26 -5.29
C ALA A 9 -41.82 -34.52 -6.06
N LEU A 10 -41.89 -35.07 -7.28
CA LEU A 10 -40.72 -35.30 -8.13
C LEU A 10 -40.13 -34.00 -8.70
N ILE A 11 -40.97 -33.02 -9.07
CA ILE A 11 -40.51 -31.70 -9.52
C ILE A 11 -39.93 -30.90 -8.36
N SER A 12 -40.52 -30.94 -7.17
CA SER A 12 -39.97 -30.32 -5.97
C SER A 12 -38.67 -30.98 -5.51
N ALA A 13 -38.54 -32.31 -5.65
CA ALA A 13 -37.29 -33.01 -5.40
C ALA A 13 -36.23 -32.68 -6.46
N LEU A 14 -36.60 -32.53 -7.75
CA LEU A 14 -35.67 -32.08 -8.79
C LEU A 14 -35.23 -30.62 -8.57
N LEU A 15 -36.14 -29.74 -8.16
CA LEU A 15 -35.83 -28.34 -7.82
C LEU A 15 -34.92 -28.24 -6.58
N LEU A 16 -35.15 -29.09 -5.55
CA LEU A 16 -34.28 -29.20 -4.37
C LEU A 16 -32.92 -29.83 -4.69
N PHE A 17 -32.83 -30.72 -5.68
CA PHE A 17 -31.56 -31.29 -6.15
C PHE A 17 -30.81 -30.37 -7.12
N THR A 18 -31.48 -29.44 -7.81
CA THR A 18 -30.79 -28.40 -8.61
C THR A 18 -30.35 -27.18 -7.82
N THR A 19 -30.82 -27.01 -6.57
CA THR A 19 -30.35 -25.95 -5.66
C THR A 19 -29.29 -26.43 -4.66
N ALA A 20 -28.87 -27.69 -4.75
CA ALA A 20 -27.87 -28.30 -3.86
C ALA A 20 -26.48 -28.44 -4.51
N VAL A 21 -26.23 -27.77 -5.64
CA VAL A 21 -24.91 -27.68 -6.27
C VAL A 21 -24.58 -26.22 -6.54
N ASP A 22 -24.42 -25.48 -5.45
CA ASP A 22 -23.37 -24.47 -5.30
C ASP A 22 -23.46 -24.01 -3.84
N GLY A 23 -22.59 -24.55 -2.99
CA GLY A 23 -22.29 -23.92 -1.71
C GLY A 23 -21.62 -22.59 -2.00
N ALA A 24 -22.39 -21.56 -2.37
CA ALA A 24 -21.89 -20.26 -2.69
C ALA A 24 -21.14 -19.72 -1.47
N LEU A 25 -19.80 -19.71 -1.54
CA LEU A 25 -18.93 -19.17 -0.51
C LEU A 25 -19.42 -17.76 -0.18
N ALA A 26 -19.59 -17.47 1.11
CA ALA A 26 -20.07 -16.15 1.55
C ALA A 26 -19.18 -15.05 0.95
N ARG A 27 -19.80 -14.09 0.25
CA ARG A 27 -19.08 -12.98 -0.37
C ARG A 27 -18.44 -12.14 0.74
N LYS A 28 -17.10 -12.11 0.77
CA LYS A 28 -16.35 -11.23 1.68
C LYS A 28 -16.46 -9.79 1.19
N GLU A 29 -16.42 -8.85 2.15
CA GLU A 29 -16.18 -7.44 1.84
C GLU A 29 -14.90 -7.29 1.00
N TRP A 30 -14.93 -6.37 0.04
CA TRP A 30 -13.88 -6.24 -0.99
C TRP A 30 -12.48 -6.04 -0.37
N TRP A 31 -12.41 -5.35 0.77
CA TRP A 31 -11.17 -5.04 1.45
C TRP A 31 -10.59 -6.21 2.27
N LYS A 32 -11.35 -7.28 2.54
CA LYS A 32 -10.86 -8.38 3.40
C LYS A 32 -9.71 -9.17 2.76
N THR A 33 -9.61 -9.16 1.43
CA THR A 33 -8.57 -9.89 0.68
C THR A 33 -7.95 -9.05 -0.44
N THR A 34 -8.16 -7.73 -0.43
CA THR A 34 -7.65 -6.83 -1.48
C THR A 34 -6.13 -6.93 -1.63
N LEU A 35 -5.65 -6.72 -2.86
CA LEU A 35 -4.25 -6.42 -3.15
C LEU A 35 -4.08 -4.90 -3.24
N VAL A 36 -3.38 -4.34 -2.25
CA VAL A 36 -3.10 -2.91 -2.14
C VAL A 36 -1.74 -2.60 -2.73
N TYR A 37 -1.67 -1.55 -3.55
CA TYR A 37 -0.45 -0.99 -4.10
C TYR A 37 -0.19 0.39 -3.49
N GLN A 38 0.83 0.48 -2.63
CA GLN A 38 1.24 1.74 -2.02
C GLN A 38 2.11 2.52 -2.99
N ILE A 39 1.63 3.70 -3.37
CA ILE A 39 2.32 4.63 -4.25
C ILE A 39 2.96 5.73 -3.40
N TRP A 40 4.25 5.97 -3.64
CA TRP A 40 4.96 7.18 -3.21
C TRP A 40 4.87 8.21 -4.35
N PRO A 41 3.98 9.22 -4.26
CA PRO A 41 3.63 10.06 -5.42
C PRO A 41 4.85 10.70 -6.10
N ARG A 42 5.72 11.35 -5.31
CA ARG A 42 6.96 12.00 -5.79
C ARG A 42 7.86 11.09 -6.63
N GLY A 43 7.83 9.77 -6.38
CA GLY A 43 8.72 8.80 -7.03
C GLY A 43 8.06 7.94 -8.10
N PHE A 44 6.78 8.11 -8.38
CA PHE A 44 6.06 7.15 -9.22
C PHE A 44 6.09 7.47 -10.72
N GLN A 45 5.62 8.65 -11.11
CA GLN A 45 5.66 9.12 -12.48
C GLN A 45 5.52 10.65 -12.50
N ASP A 46 6.49 11.33 -13.12
CA ASP A 46 6.44 12.76 -13.45
C ASP A 46 5.77 12.92 -14.82
N SER A 47 4.77 13.81 -14.92
CA SER A 47 4.05 14.09 -16.17
C SER A 47 4.36 15.44 -16.81
N ASP A 48 5.03 16.35 -16.10
CA ASP A 48 5.28 17.73 -16.56
C ASP A 48 6.77 18.09 -16.73
N GLY A 49 7.67 17.21 -16.28
CA GLY A 49 9.11 17.29 -16.49
C GLY A 49 9.86 18.08 -15.40
N ASP A 50 9.24 18.38 -14.26
CA ASP A 50 9.90 19.07 -13.14
C ASP A 50 10.87 18.18 -12.34
N GLY A 51 10.84 16.86 -12.56
CA GLY A 51 11.66 15.86 -11.88
C GLY A 51 11.02 15.24 -10.64
N GLU A 52 9.74 15.51 -10.39
CA GLU A 52 8.91 15.04 -9.28
C GLU A 52 7.63 14.37 -9.80
N GLY A 53 7.20 13.31 -9.13
CA GLY A 53 6.00 12.59 -9.54
C GLY A 53 4.71 13.26 -9.08
N ASP A 54 3.67 13.21 -9.91
CA ASP A 54 2.43 13.95 -9.75
C ASP A 54 1.17 13.07 -9.97
N LEU A 55 -0.03 13.60 -9.67
CA LEU A 55 -1.29 12.84 -9.78
C LEU A 55 -1.65 12.47 -11.22
N LYS A 56 -1.34 13.34 -12.20
CA LYS A 56 -1.56 13.05 -13.63
C LYS A 56 -0.66 11.91 -14.10
N GLY A 57 0.58 11.87 -13.62
CA GLY A 57 1.54 10.79 -13.83
C GLY A 57 1.04 9.46 -13.27
N ILE A 58 0.45 9.46 -12.08
CA ILE A 58 -0.21 8.26 -11.54
C ILE A 58 -1.36 7.83 -12.46
N ALA A 59 -2.19 8.76 -12.92
CA ALA A 59 -3.32 8.48 -13.81
C ALA A 59 -2.88 7.82 -15.13
N ILE A 60 -1.75 8.26 -15.72
CA ILE A 60 -1.15 7.68 -16.93
C ILE A 60 -0.75 6.20 -16.72
N ARG A 61 -0.46 5.79 -15.49
CA ARG A 61 0.03 4.45 -15.14
C ARG A 61 -1.06 3.52 -14.58
N LEU A 62 -2.32 3.92 -14.57
CA LEU A 62 -3.42 3.08 -14.06
C LEU A 62 -3.55 1.75 -14.80
N ASP A 63 -3.33 1.73 -16.11
CA ASP A 63 -3.39 0.49 -16.91
C ASP A 63 -2.30 -0.52 -16.48
N TYR A 64 -1.12 -0.03 -16.08
CA TYR A 64 -0.08 -0.88 -15.52
C TYR A 64 -0.50 -1.46 -14.16
N ILE A 65 -1.10 -0.62 -13.29
CA ILE A 65 -1.57 -1.04 -11.97
C ILE A 65 -2.67 -2.12 -12.11
N GLU A 66 -3.60 -1.95 -13.05
CA GLU A 66 -4.63 -2.95 -13.35
C GLU A 66 -4.04 -4.27 -13.90
N ASP A 67 -3.03 -4.18 -14.77
CA ASP A 67 -2.32 -5.33 -15.31
C ASP A 67 -1.58 -6.14 -14.24
N LEU A 68 -1.12 -5.49 -13.16
CA LEU A 68 -0.60 -6.14 -11.94
C LEU A 68 -1.67 -6.85 -11.10
N LYS A 69 -2.95 -6.72 -11.47
CA LYS A 69 -4.12 -7.27 -10.75
C LYS A 69 -4.36 -6.65 -9.37
N VAL A 70 -3.80 -5.48 -9.14
CA VAL A 70 -4.09 -4.62 -7.97
C VAL A 70 -5.58 -4.29 -7.93
N GLN A 71 -6.11 -4.11 -6.72
CA GLN A 71 -7.51 -3.75 -6.49
C GLN A 71 -7.63 -2.43 -5.72
N THR A 72 -6.59 -2.02 -4.98
CA THR A 72 -6.60 -0.79 -4.19
C THR A 72 -5.27 -0.05 -4.37
N ILE A 73 -5.34 1.24 -4.64
CA ILE A 73 -4.22 2.18 -4.56
C ILE A 73 -4.24 2.82 -3.17
N CYS A 74 -3.10 2.82 -2.50
CA CYS A 74 -2.87 3.60 -1.28
C CYS A 74 -1.88 4.72 -1.60
N LEU A 75 -2.33 5.97 -1.56
CA LEU A 75 -1.45 7.12 -1.76
C LEU A 75 -0.83 7.51 -0.43
N SER A 76 0.50 7.59 -0.38
CA SER A 76 1.18 8.41 0.64
C SER A 76 0.73 9.88 0.54
N PRO A 77 0.95 10.72 1.58
CA PRO A 77 0.36 12.05 1.67
C PRO A 77 0.54 12.91 0.42
N ILE A 78 -0.55 13.54 -0.03
CA ILE A 78 -0.61 14.43 -1.19
C ILE A 78 -0.97 15.87 -0.81
N TYR A 79 -1.04 16.17 0.49
CA TYR A 79 -1.53 17.44 1.01
C TYR A 79 -0.48 18.56 0.92
N PRO A 80 -0.87 19.85 0.85
CA PRO A 80 0.05 20.96 1.01
C PRO A 80 0.93 20.79 2.25
N SER A 81 2.23 20.98 2.08
CA SER A 81 3.27 20.64 3.04
C SER A 81 4.53 21.43 2.70
N PRO A 82 5.34 21.84 3.70
CA PRO A 82 6.67 22.36 3.45
C PRO A 82 7.65 21.31 2.87
N LEU A 83 7.24 20.03 2.83
CA LEU A 83 8.00 18.88 2.34
C LEU A 83 9.27 18.58 3.15
N ILE A 84 9.35 19.04 4.40
CA ILE A 84 10.46 18.73 5.31
C ILE A 84 10.49 17.23 5.58
N ASP A 85 9.34 16.61 5.84
CA ASP A 85 9.18 15.16 5.94
C ASP A 85 8.46 14.60 4.72
N SER A 86 8.73 15.19 3.54
CA SER A 86 8.22 14.73 2.25
C SER A 86 6.69 14.55 2.18
N GLY A 87 5.93 15.41 2.89
CA GLY A 87 4.46 15.43 2.83
C GLY A 87 3.76 15.02 4.13
N TYR A 88 4.49 14.49 5.11
CA TYR A 88 3.93 14.16 6.44
C TYR A 88 3.81 15.38 7.36
N ASP A 89 4.54 16.46 7.08
CA ASP A 89 4.38 17.78 7.69
C ASP A 89 3.26 18.58 6.98
N ILE A 90 2.00 18.30 7.31
CA ILE A 90 0.82 18.79 6.58
C ILE A 90 0.43 20.21 6.99
N SER A 91 0.40 21.15 6.04
CA SER A 91 0.02 22.57 6.25
C SER A 91 -1.45 22.87 5.89
N ASN A 92 -2.12 21.99 5.15
CA ASN A 92 -3.57 22.01 4.92
C ASN A 92 -4.06 20.59 4.59
N TYR A 93 -4.96 20.02 5.40
CA TYR A 93 -5.46 18.65 5.21
C TYR A 93 -6.52 18.49 4.12
N THR A 94 -7.05 19.58 3.58
CA THR A 94 -8.23 19.58 2.70
C THR A 94 -7.94 20.17 1.32
N ASP A 95 -6.71 20.02 0.87
CA ASP A 95 -6.27 20.41 -0.47
C ASP A 95 -5.15 19.48 -0.95
N VAL A 96 -4.71 19.67 -2.19
CA VAL A 96 -3.60 18.92 -2.80
C VAL A 96 -2.38 19.83 -2.92
N HIS A 97 -1.20 19.29 -2.64
CA HIS A 97 0.05 20.02 -2.79
C HIS A 97 0.26 20.41 -4.26
N PRO A 98 0.60 21.67 -4.58
CA PRO A 98 0.78 22.12 -5.97
C PRO A 98 1.76 21.28 -6.80
N LEU A 99 2.83 20.77 -6.18
CA LEU A 99 3.78 19.79 -6.77
C LEU A 99 3.10 18.51 -7.29
N PHE A 100 1.97 18.10 -6.73
CA PHE A 100 1.24 16.92 -7.19
C PHE A 100 0.09 17.26 -8.15
N GLY A 101 -0.30 18.53 -8.26
CA GLY A 101 -1.47 19.00 -8.99
C GLY A 101 -2.45 19.74 -8.06
N ASP A 102 -3.75 19.57 -8.31
CA ASP A 102 -4.83 20.19 -7.57
C ASP A 102 -5.96 19.19 -7.24
N LEU A 103 -7.06 19.68 -6.66
CA LEU A 103 -8.23 18.86 -6.33
C LEU A 103 -8.94 18.31 -7.58
N ASP A 104 -8.90 19.00 -8.72
CA ASP A 104 -9.50 18.52 -9.96
C ASP A 104 -8.70 17.34 -10.52
N ASP A 105 -7.36 17.42 -10.49
CA ASP A 105 -6.48 16.30 -10.84
C ASP A 105 -6.71 15.09 -9.93
N PHE A 106 -6.94 15.31 -8.64
CA PHE A 106 -7.30 14.26 -7.70
C PHE A 106 -8.64 13.61 -8.05
N ASP A 107 -9.68 14.41 -8.30
CA ASP A 107 -11.01 13.90 -8.66
C ASP A 107 -10.96 13.11 -9.98
N VAL A 108 -10.12 13.54 -10.94
CA VAL A 108 -9.84 12.79 -12.18
C VAL A 108 -9.17 11.45 -11.87
N LEU A 109 -8.13 11.42 -11.03
CA LEU A 109 -7.44 10.19 -10.64
C LEU A 109 -8.39 9.19 -9.97
N VAL A 110 -9.22 9.65 -9.03
CA VAL A 110 -10.20 8.79 -8.33
C VAL A 110 -11.21 8.22 -9.33
N ARG A 111 -11.78 9.08 -10.19
CA ARG A 111 -12.75 8.67 -11.21
C ARG A 111 -12.16 7.66 -12.20
N GLU A 112 -10.95 7.90 -12.71
CA GLU A 112 -10.29 6.99 -13.65
C GLU A 112 -9.87 5.66 -13.00
N SER A 113 -9.53 5.69 -11.71
CA SER A 113 -9.28 4.47 -10.92
C SER A 113 -10.57 3.66 -10.78
N HIS A 114 -11.69 4.31 -10.42
CA HIS A 114 -12.99 3.66 -10.27
C HIS A 114 -13.52 3.07 -11.58
N ASN A 115 -13.29 3.74 -12.72
CA ASN A 115 -13.63 3.23 -14.06
C ASN A 115 -12.95 1.88 -14.37
N ARG A 116 -11.79 1.61 -13.76
CA ARG A 116 -11.02 0.35 -13.87
C ARG A 116 -11.34 -0.64 -12.74
N GLY A 117 -12.33 -0.33 -11.89
CA GLY A 117 -12.67 -1.13 -10.72
C GLY A 117 -11.63 -1.08 -9.59
N LEU A 118 -10.67 -0.15 -9.66
CA LEU A 118 -9.71 0.10 -8.58
C LEU A 118 -10.38 0.91 -7.46
N LYS A 119 -9.82 0.79 -6.27
CA LYS A 119 -10.18 1.56 -5.08
C LYS A 119 -9.06 2.52 -4.72
N VAL A 120 -9.36 3.68 -4.16
CA VAL A 120 -8.35 4.67 -3.75
C VAL A 120 -8.50 4.97 -2.27
N ILE A 121 -7.44 4.72 -1.50
CA ILE A 121 -7.36 5.09 -0.08
C ILE A 121 -6.26 6.14 0.13
N LEU A 122 -6.48 7.02 1.09
CA LEU A 122 -5.52 8.07 1.46
C LEU A 122 -4.83 7.79 2.78
N ASP A 123 -3.58 8.18 2.87
CA ASP A 123 -2.84 8.25 4.13
C ASP A 123 -3.20 9.53 4.88
N ILE A 124 -3.58 9.42 6.15
CA ILE A 124 -3.94 10.54 7.03
C ILE A 124 -3.09 10.43 8.28
N VAL A 125 -2.56 11.58 8.73
CA VAL A 125 -1.72 11.71 9.93
C VAL A 125 -2.46 12.56 10.97
N PRO A 126 -3.21 11.94 11.91
CA PRO A 126 -3.94 12.70 12.93
C PRO A 126 -3.06 13.26 14.05
N ASN A 127 -1.81 12.79 14.16
CA ASN A 127 -0.93 13.10 15.29
C ASN A 127 -0.49 14.56 15.35
N HIS A 128 -0.11 15.13 14.22
CA HIS A 128 0.56 16.42 14.12
C HIS A 128 0.22 17.09 12.79
N SER A 129 0.32 18.42 12.75
CA SER A 129 0.35 19.19 11.51
C SER A 129 1.74 19.81 11.31
N SER A 130 1.93 20.54 10.21
CA SER A 130 3.07 21.44 10.06
C SER A 130 2.96 22.62 11.02
N ASP A 131 4.10 23.15 11.46
CA ASP A 131 4.24 24.46 12.10
C ASP A 131 3.78 25.63 11.19
N GLN A 132 3.69 25.43 9.88
CA GLN A 132 3.12 26.39 8.94
C GLN A 132 1.60 26.27 8.78
N HIS A 133 0.96 25.29 9.43
CA HIS A 133 -0.49 25.14 9.42
C HIS A 133 -1.16 26.34 10.11
N GLU A 134 -2.30 26.80 9.58
CA GLU A 134 -3.04 27.95 10.13
C GLU A 134 -3.36 27.75 11.63
N TRP A 135 -3.80 26.54 11.98
CA TRP A 135 -4.02 26.12 13.37
C TRP A 135 -2.81 26.42 14.27
N PHE A 136 -1.59 26.04 13.88
CA PHE A 136 -0.39 26.28 14.70
C PHE A 136 -0.09 27.77 14.81
N GLN A 137 -0.20 28.51 13.71
CA GLN A 137 0.05 29.95 13.68
C GLN A 137 -0.95 30.76 14.52
N LEU A 138 -2.21 30.30 14.60
CA LEU A 138 -3.24 30.88 15.47
C LEU A 138 -3.05 30.45 16.93
N SER A 139 -2.72 29.17 17.16
CA SER A 139 -2.37 28.65 18.47
C SER A 139 -1.18 29.40 19.06
N ALA A 140 -0.06 29.49 18.35
CA ALA A 140 1.14 30.20 18.80
C ALA A 140 0.90 31.68 19.18
N ARG A 141 -0.17 32.31 18.67
CA ARG A 141 -0.59 33.68 19.00
C ARG A 141 -1.69 33.76 20.08
N ASN A 142 -2.06 32.64 20.69
CA ASN A 142 -3.16 32.51 21.67
C ASN A 142 -4.51 33.03 21.12
N VAL A 143 -4.80 32.74 19.84
CA VAL A 143 -6.10 33.10 19.24
C VAL A 143 -7.12 32.00 19.51
N GLU A 144 -8.22 32.32 20.19
CA GLU A 144 -9.35 31.41 20.38
C GLU A 144 -10.10 31.12 19.06
N PRO A 145 -10.57 29.89 18.82
CA PRO A 145 -10.54 28.71 19.70
C PRO A 145 -9.26 27.84 19.57
N TYR A 146 -8.21 28.31 18.89
CA TYR A 146 -7.01 27.54 18.52
C TYR A 146 -5.91 27.51 19.60
N SER A 147 -6.05 28.29 20.67
CA SER A 147 -5.09 28.41 21.77
C SER A 147 -4.61 27.04 22.29
N ASP A 148 -5.52 26.08 22.43
CA ASP A 148 -5.23 24.73 22.96
C ASP A 148 -5.30 23.62 21.90
N TYR A 149 -5.09 23.95 20.61
CA TYR A 149 -5.03 22.95 19.53
C TYR A 149 -3.74 22.11 19.54
N TYR A 150 -2.69 22.59 20.19
CA TYR A 150 -1.40 21.92 20.30
C TYR A 150 -0.99 21.81 21.76
N ILE A 151 -0.04 20.93 22.03
CA ILE A 151 0.47 20.70 23.37
C ILE A 151 1.52 21.76 23.71
N TRP A 152 1.11 22.72 24.54
CA TRP A 152 1.96 23.79 25.06
C TRP A 152 2.25 23.56 26.54
N ALA A 153 3.51 23.73 26.95
CA ALA A 153 3.93 23.58 28.33
C ALA A 153 4.92 24.66 28.74
N ASN A 154 4.87 25.02 30.03
CA ASN A 154 5.94 25.80 30.65
C ASN A 154 7.04 24.82 31.05
N GLY A 155 8.29 25.22 30.83
CA GLY A 155 9.45 24.54 31.38
C GLY A 155 10.09 25.36 32.49
N ASP A 156 11.29 24.98 32.89
CA ASP A 156 12.09 25.71 33.87
C ASP A 156 13.09 26.65 33.18
N THR A 157 13.89 27.35 33.98
CA THR A 157 15.01 28.16 33.50
C THR A 157 16.23 27.79 34.33
N ASP A 158 17.38 27.58 33.68
CA ASP A 158 18.64 27.36 34.40
C ASP A 158 19.17 28.66 35.03
N ASP A 159 20.23 28.53 35.83
CA ASP A 159 20.88 29.67 36.51
C ASP A 159 21.44 30.71 35.51
N ASP A 160 21.68 30.32 34.26
CA ASP A 160 22.19 31.18 33.19
C ASP A 160 21.07 31.86 32.38
N GLY A 161 19.80 31.58 32.71
CA GLY A 161 18.64 32.17 32.04
C GLY A 161 18.19 31.42 30.78
N ASN A 162 18.73 30.24 30.49
CA ASN A 162 18.29 29.41 29.37
C ASN A 162 17.04 28.61 29.74
N ASN A 163 16.08 28.54 28.81
CA ASN A 163 14.90 27.72 29.01
C ASN A 163 15.29 26.23 29.06
N ILE A 164 14.73 25.52 30.03
CA ILE A 164 14.83 24.06 30.17
C ILE A 164 13.47 23.46 29.72
N PRO A 165 13.45 22.40 28.89
CA PRO A 165 12.20 21.75 28.49
C PRO A 165 11.47 21.15 29.71
N PRO A 166 10.13 21.00 29.64
CA PRO A 166 9.33 20.51 30.77
C PRO A 166 9.62 19.05 31.14
N THR A 167 10.11 18.23 30.20
CA THR A 167 10.43 16.83 30.41
C THR A 167 11.65 16.40 29.59
N ASN A 168 12.21 15.23 29.93
CA ASN A 168 13.27 14.55 29.19
C ASN A 168 12.79 13.82 27.92
N TRP A 169 11.57 14.08 27.44
CA TRP A 169 10.98 13.36 26.31
C TRP A 169 11.80 13.55 25.04
N LEU A 170 11.94 12.46 24.28
CA LEU A 170 12.77 12.43 23.09
C LEU A 170 11.95 12.38 21.80
N SER A 171 12.38 13.19 20.84
CA SER A 171 11.88 13.16 19.46
C SER A 171 12.48 11.99 18.69
N THR A 172 11.78 11.57 17.64
CA THR A 172 12.26 10.52 16.72
C THR A 172 13.42 11.05 15.84
N TYR A 173 13.33 12.32 15.45
CA TYR A 173 14.35 13.10 14.73
C TYR A 173 14.05 14.58 14.96
N SER A 174 15.04 15.40 15.33
CA SER A 174 14.89 16.84 15.58
C SER A 174 16.14 17.58 15.15
N ASP A 175 16.08 18.90 15.00
CA ASP A 175 17.22 19.73 14.55
C ASP A 175 18.29 19.98 15.62
N LYS A 176 18.01 19.63 16.88
CA LYS A 176 18.88 19.83 18.06
C LYS A 176 18.87 18.57 18.91
N ASP A 177 19.93 18.32 19.68
CA ASP A 177 20.09 17.09 20.46
C ASP A 177 18.83 16.68 21.24
N GLY A 178 18.13 15.68 20.70
CA GLY A 178 17.30 14.72 21.42
C GLY A 178 15.95 15.18 21.95
N SER A 179 15.68 16.46 22.19
CA SER A 179 14.42 16.88 22.83
C SER A 179 13.20 16.77 21.90
N ALA A 180 12.05 16.41 22.47
CA ALA A 180 10.73 16.50 21.85
C ALA A 180 10.03 17.85 22.10
N TRP A 181 10.76 18.83 22.63
CA TRP A 181 10.22 20.14 22.97
C TRP A 181 11.01 21.24 22.25
N THR A 182 10.30 22.16 21.63
CA THR A 182 10.89 23.36 21.03
C THR A 182 10.29 24.63 21.65
N TRP A 183 11.17 25.55 22.07
CA TRP A 183 10.77 26.82 22.64
C TRP A 183 10.26 27.76 21.55
N HIS A 184 9.08 28.36 21.76
CA HIS A 184 8.50 29.32 20.83
C HIS A 184 8.56 30.74 21.40
N ASP A 185 9.39 31.60 20.80
CA ASP A 185 9.65 32.96 21.31
C ASP A 185 8.40 33.84 21.43
N GLY A 186 7.48 33.73 20.46
CA GLY A 186 6.24 34.52 20.46
C GLY A 186 5.24 34.09 21.54
N ARG A 187 5.20 32.79 21.85
CA ARG A 187 4.26 32.22 22.84
C ARG A 187 4.89 32.16 24.24
N ARG A 188 6.22 32.20 24.31
CA ARG A 188 7.02 32.05 25.53
C ARG A 188 6.70 30.76 26.28
N GLN A 189 6.51 29.69 25.52
CA GLN A 189 6.24 28.33 26.01
C GLN A 189 6.95 27.33 25.09
N TRP A 190 7.11 26.10 25.58
CA TRP A 190 7.52 24.97 24.78
C TRP A 190 6.30 24.36 24.08
N TYR A 191 6.45 23.99 22.81
CA TYR A 191 5.50 23.08 22.16
C TYR A 191 6.13 21.69 22.00
N TYR A 192 5.28 20.67 22.12
CA TYR A 192 5.69 19.28 21.93
C TYR A 192 5.67 18.90 20.44
N HIS A 193 6.62 18.06 20.04
CA HIS A 193 6.68 17.44 18.73
C HIS A 193 7.31 16.04 18.86
N LYS A 194 6.59 14.98 18.50
CA LYS A 194 7.15 13.63 18.58
C LYS A 194 8.20 13.36 17.49
N PHE A 195 8.00 13.98 16.34
CA PHE A 195 8.85 13.86 15.17
C PHE A 195 9.70 15.13 15.05
N HIS A 196 9.71 15.75 13.87
CA HIS A 196 10.48 16.96 13.62
C HIS A 196 9.93 18.20 14.36
N SER A 197 10.77 19.20 14.61
CA SER A 197 10.35 20.47 15.21
C SER A 197 9.26 21.19 14.39
N SER A 198 9.24 20.96 13.08
CA SER A 198 8.21 21.48 12.15
C SER A 198 6.92 20.66 12.15
N GLN A 199 6.82 19.61 12.98
CA GLN A 199 5.65 18.73 13.13
C GLN A 199 5.11 18.83 14.57
N PRO A 200 4.59 20.00 15.01
CA PRO A 200 3.99 20.15 16.33
C PRO A 200 2.78 19.22 16.50
N ASP A 201 2.76 18.50 17.62
CA ASP A 201 1.74 17.51 17.93
C ASP A 201 0.43 18.19 18.36
N LEU A 202 -0.66 17.67 17.80
CA LEU A 202 -2.01 18.13 18.09
C LEU A 202 -2.43 17.66 19.48
N ASN A 203 -3.16 18.49 20.20
CA ASN A 203 -3.75 18.10 21.48
C ASN A 203 -5.00 17.24 21.23
N LEU A 204 -4.83 15.91 21.14
CA LEU A 204 -5.92 14.98 20.85
C LEU A 204 -6.87 14.73 22.04
N ARG A 205 -6.66 15.40 23.19
CA ARG A 205 -7.67 15.51 24.26
C ARG A 205 -8.63 16.68 24.06
N ASN A 206 -8.36 17.57 23.11
CA ASN A 206 -9.25 18.66 22.74
C ASN A 206 -10.32 18.16 21.74
N GLU A 207 -11.57 18.10 22.17
CA GLU A 207 -12.68 17.61 21.32
C GLU A 207 -12.89 18.43 20.05
N ARG A 208 -12.49 19.71 20.01
CA ARG A 208 -12.53 20.51 18.77
C ARG A 208 -11.52 20.01 17.75
N VAL A 209 -10.33 19.58 18.19
CA VAL A 209 -9.31 18.99 17.31
C VAL A 209 -9.81 17.66 16.76
N ILE A 210 -10.45 16.84 17.59
CA ILE A 210 -11.05 15.59 17.12
C ILE A 210 -12.16 15.87 16.09
N GLU A 211 -13.00 16.88 16.30
CA GLU A 211 -14.02 17.30 15.33
C GLU A 211 -13.40 17.75 14.00
N GLU A 212 -12.33 18.54 14.02
CA GLU A 212 -11.60 18.93 12.80
C GLU A 212 -11.04 17.71 12.04
N LEU A 213 -10.49 16.72 12.76
CA LEU A 213 -10.02 15.46 12.16
C LEU A 213 -11.17 14.66 11.52
N MET A 214 -12.35 14.62 12.15
CA MET A 214 -13.53 14.00 11.55
C MET A 214 -13.99 14.75 10.29
N ASN A 215 -13.93 16.09 10.30
CA ASN A 215 -14.25 16.92 9.14
C ASN A 215 -13.29 16.66 7.97
N ILE A 216 -12.01 16.39 8.24
CA ILE A 216 -11.03 16.00 7.24
C ILE A 216 -11.42 14.66 6.59
N PHE A 217 -11.80 13.65 7.36
CA PHE A 217 -12.30 12.40 6.78
C PHE A 217 -13.53 12.65 5.90
N ASP A 218 -14.49 13.44 6.38
CA ASP A 218 -15.71 13.77 5.63
C ASP A 218 -15.41 14.50 4.31
N PHE A 219 -14.42 15.40 4.30
CA PHE A 219 -13.99 16.12 3.09
C PHE A 219 -13.54 15.16 1.98
N TRP A 220 -12.71 14.18 2.33
CA TRP A 220 -12.17 13.19 1.38
C TRP A 220 -13.20 12.12 1.01
N LEU A 221 -14.05 11.72 1.96
CA LEU A 221 -15.17 10.81 1.68
C LEU A 221 -16.17 11.40 0.69
N LYS A 222 -16.46 12.71 0.78
CA LYS A 222 -17.30 13.45 -0.19
C LYS A 222 -16.68 13.47 -1.60
N ARG A 223 -15.35 13.30 -1.72
CA ARG A 223 -14.61 13.10 -2.98
C ARG A 223 -14.42 11.64 -3.36
N ASN A 224 -15.27 10.77 -2.81
CA ASN A 224 -15.37 9.36 -3.17
C ASN A 224 -14.11 8.53 -2.86
N VAL A 225 -13.30 8.95 -1.89
CA VAL A 225 -12.23 8.11 -1.33
C VAL A 225 -12.83 6.84 -0.71
N ASP A 226 -12.19 5.70 -0.93
CA ASP A 226 -12.67 4.37 -0.51
C ASP A 226 -12.20 3.94 0.89
N GLY A 227 -11.39 4.77 1.55
CA GLY A 227 -10.81 4.41 2.84
C GLY A 227 -9.57 5.22 3.23
N PHE A 228 -8.99 4.88 4.38
CA PHE A 228 -7.85 5.59 4.94
C PHE A 228 -6.82 4.66 5.58
N ARG A 229 -5.53 4.96 5.38
CA ARG A 229 -4.44 4.56 6.26
C ARG A 229 -4.34 5.61 7.37
N ILE A 230 -4.45 5.19 8.62
CA ILE A 230 -4.34 6.06 9.80
C ILE A 230 -2.93 5.94 10.36
N ASN A 231 -2.15 7.01 10.26
CA ASN A 231 -0.71 7.02 10.52
C ASN A 231 -0.37 7.33 11.99
N ALA A 232 0.84 6.94 12.43
CA ALA A 232 1.45 7.32 13.70
C ALA A 232 0.62 7.04 14.98
N VAL A 233 -0.23 6.00 14.96
CA VAL A 233 -1.17 5.72 16.06
C VAL A 233 -0.54 5.62 17.46
N PRO A 234 0.65 4.97 17.63
CA PRO A 234 1.26 4.87 18.95
C PRO A 234 1.57 6.21 19.62
N TYR A 235 1.59 7.31 18.86
CA TYR A 235 2.02 8.61 19.32
C TYR A 235 0.85 9.58 19.58
N PHE A 236 -0.41 9.17 19.40
CA PHE A 236 -1.56 10.08 19.55
C PHE A 236 -1.71 10.74 20.92
N PHE A 237 -1.20 10.13 21.98
CA PHE A 237 -1.36 10.66 23.32
C PHE A 237 -0.09 10.49 24.14
N GLU A 238 0.16 11.51 24.96
CA GLU A 238 1.22 11.56 25.95
C GLU A 238 0.63 11.69 27.36
N ASP A 239 1.50 11.60 28.36
CA ASP A 239 1.16 11.73 29.77
C ASP A 239 0.77 13.17 30.16
N GLU A 240 -0.45 13.34 30.66
CA GLU A 240 -1.00 14.65 31.06
C GLU A 240 -0.25 15.29 32.23
N TYR A 241 0.41 14.47 33.05
CA TYR A 241 1.20 14.96 34.19
C TYR A 241 2.61 15.38 33.80
N LEU A 242 2.97 15.28 32.51
CA LEU A 242 4.31 15.62 31.99
C LEU A 242 5.42 14.97 32.81
N ARG A 243 5.29 13.68 33.13
CA ARG A 243 6.34 12.96 33.85
C ARG A 243 7.49 12.60 32.91
N ASP A 244 8.71 12.70 33.44
CA ASP A 244 9.90 12.22 32.74
C ASP A 244 9.80 10.73 32.39
N GLU A 245 10.29 10.40 31.20
CA GLU A 245 10.47 9.03 30.77
C GLU A 245 11.54 8.31 31.61
N PRO A 246 11.33 7.03 31.95
CA PRO A 246 12.38 6.21 32.53
C PRO A 246 13.60 6.13 31.60
N ALA A 247 14.80 6.06 32.19
CA ALA A 247 16.06 6.01 31.44
C ALA A 247 16.20 4.79 30.48
N ALA A 248 15.37 3.75 30.67
CA ALA A 248 15.32 2.59 29.80
C ALA A 248 13.86 2.23 29.46
N GLY A 249 13.59 1.99 28.18
CA GLY A 249 12.27 1.60 27.69
C GLY A 249 11.93 2.24 26.34
N LYS A 250 10.74 1.91 25.82
CA LYS A 250 10.13 2.56 24.66
C LYS A 250 8.98 3.43 25.16
N GLY A 251 9.29 4.64 25.62
CA GLY A 251 8.34 5.68 26.01
C GLY A 251 7.15 5.22 26.86
N ALA A 252 7.31 5.08 28.18
CA ALA A 252 6.20 4.72 29.07
C ALA A 252 5.11 5.81 29.17
N HIS A 253 5.46 7.04 28.80
CA HIS A 253 4.60 8.22 28.90
C HIS A 253 4.24 8.85 27.55
N THR A 254 4.89 8.42 26.45
CA THR A 254 4.74 9.03 25.12
C THR A 254 4.53 8.03 23.98
N PHE A 255 4.24 6.76 24.31
CA PHE A 255 4.11 5.70 23.32
C PHE A 255 3.08 4.63 23.72
N GLY A 256 2.19 4.29 22.78
CA GLY A 256 1.30 3.13 22.88
C GLY A 256 0.26 3.23 23.99
N LEU A 257 -0.12 4.45 24.42
CA LEU A 257 -1.13 4.67 25.45
C LEU A 257 -2.50 4.14 25.00
N SER A 258 -3.32 3.70 25.97
CA SER A 258 -4.63 3.10 25.68
C SER A 258 -5.61 4.05 25.00
N GLU A 259 -5.49 5.36 25.25
CA GLU A 259 -6.27 6.40 24.60
C GLU A 259 -6.09 6.40 23.07
N SER A 260 -4.91 6.02 22.57
CA SER A 260 -4.68 5.89 21.13
C SER A 260 -5.62 4.88 20.49
N THR A 261 -5.79 3.72 21.14
CA THR A 261 -6.75 2.69 20.71
C THR A 261 -8.19 3.18 20.83
N ALA A 262 -8.52 3.90 21.90
CA ALA A 262 -9.87 4.46 22.08
C ALA A 262 -10.22 5.46 20.96
N LEU A 263 -9.26 6.29 20.54
CA LEU A 263 -9.46 7.23 19.44
C LEU A 263 -9.62 6.51 18.09
N LEU A 264 -8.90 5.40 17.86
CA LEU A 264 -9.13 4.56 16.68
C LEU A 264 -10.58 4.03 16.62
N TYR A 265 -11.17 3.64 17.75
CA TYR A 265 -12.58 3.22 17.79
C TYR A 265 -13.54 4.35 17.42
N ARG A 266 -13.26 5.58 17.88
CA ARG A 266 -14.03 6.76 17.49
C ARG A 266 -13.92 7.03 15.99
N PHE A 267 -12.73 6.94 15.41
CA PHE A 267 -12.55 7.04 13.96
C PHE A 267 -13.33 5.94 13.23
N ARG A 268 -13.28 4.69 13.72
CA ARG A 268 -14.01 3.58 13.12
C ARG A 268 -15.52 3.84 13.14
N GLU A 269 -16.07 4.26 14.27
CA GLU A 269 -17.48 4.58 14.44
C GLU A 269 -17.92 5.70 13.50
N HIS A 270 -17.17 6.79 13.42
CA HIS A 270 -17.45 7.91 12.51
C HIS A 270 -17.56 7.46 11.05
N ILE A 271 -16.58 6.70 10.58
CA ILE A 271 -16.54 6.18 9.21
C ILE A 271 -17.64 5.14 8.95
N ASN A 272 -17.96 4.30 9.94
CA ASN A 272 -19.07 3.34 9.83
C ASN A 272 -20.41 4.08 9.71
N ASN A 273 -20.65 5.11 10.52
CA ASN A 273 -21.86 5.93 10.45
C ASN A 273 -22.00 6.61 9.08
N TRP A 274 -20.90 7.17 8.57
CA TRP A 274 -20.86 7.69 7.19
C TRP A 274 -21.20 6.60 6.17
N SER A 275 -20.61 5.41 6.31
CA SER A 275 -20.80 4.27 5.40
C SER A 275 -22.24 3.78 5.37
N THR A 276 -22.89 3.66 6.53
CA THR A 276 -24.30 3.28 6.67
C THR A 276 -25.22 4.30 6.02
N ASN A 277 -24.96 5.59 6.21
CA ASN A 277 -25.78 6.66 5.64
C ASN A 277 -25.67 6.77 4.11
N ASN A 278 -24.54 6.35 3.54
CA ASN A 278 -24.26 6.47 2.10
C ASN A 278 -24.29 5.13 1.34
N GLY A 279 -24.50 3.99 2.03
CA GLY A 279 -24.58 2.67 1.43
C GLY A 279 -23.26 2.16 0.81
N THR A 280 -22.10 2.65 1.28
CA THR A 280 -20.78 2.21 0.78
C THR A 280 -19.81 1.97 1.92
N TRP A 281 -19.18 0.79 1.96
CA TRP A 281 -18.20 0.43 2.99
C TRP A 281 -16.82 1.02 2.69
N LYS A 282 -16.18 1.57 3.73
CA LYS A 282 -14.85 2.17 3.66
C LYS A 282 -13.80 1.31 4.34
N PHE A 283 -12.64 1.23 3.72
CA PHE A 283 -11.52 0.44 4.22
C PHE A 283 -10.64 1.27 5.16
N LEU A 284 -10.31 0.75 6.34
CA LEU A 284 -9.42 1.40 7.29
C LEU A 284 -8.29 0.46 7.68
N ILE A 285 -7.07 1.02 7.80
CA ILE A 285 -5.91 0.32 8.34
C ILE A 285 -5.07 1.26 9.20
N ALA A 286 -4.62 0.79 10.36
CA ALA A 286 -3.82 1.57 11.29
C ALA A 286 -2.33 1.29 11.10
N GLU A 287 -1.50 2.32 11.15
CA GLU A 287 -0.05 2.19 11.15
C GLU A 287 0.51 2.28 12.57
N SER A 288 1.26 1.25 12.95
CA SER A 288 1.82 1.13 14.29
C SER A 288 2.97 0.13 14.32
N TYR A 289 4.12 0.57 14.86
CA TYR A 289 5.29 -0.26 15.15
C TYR A 289 5.36 -0.61 16.64
N ASP A 290 4.33 -1.31 17.13
CA ASP A 290 4.16 -1.62 18.55
C ASP A 290 4.37 -3.12 18.87
N SER A 291 4.27 -3.45 20.15
CA SER A 291 4.14 -4.79 20.68
C SER A 291 2.87 -5.48 20.19
N ASP A 292 2.94 -6.81 20.04
CA ASP A 292 1.78 -7.61 19.64
C ASP A 292 0.59 -7.43 20.59
N ALA A 293 0.86 -7.23 21.90
CA ALA A 293 -0.18 -6.96 22.88
C ALA A 293 -0.98 -5.70 22.54
N ASN A 294 -0.31 -4.60 22.17
CA ASN A 294 -1.02 -3.38 21.78
C ASN A 294 -1.71 -3.53 20.41
N LEU A 295 -1.01 -4.11 19.43
CA LEU A 295 -1.55 -4.30 18.07
C LEU A 295 -2.84 -5.12 18.05
N ILE A 296 -2.96 -6.15 18.89
CA ILE A 296 -4.19 -6.95 18.97
C ILE A 296 -5.37 -6.13 19.50
N THR A 297 -5.15 -5.13 20.35
CA THR A 297 -6.24 -4.26 20.82
C THR A 297 -6.86 -3.47 19.68
N TYR A 298 -6.11 -3.14 18.62
CA TYR A 298 -6.63 -2.31 17.52
C TYR A 298 -7.69 -3.03 16.68
N TYR A 299 -7.75 -4.37 16.72
CA TYR A 299 -8.79 -5.15 16.04
C TYR A 299 -10.19 -4.96 16.64
N GLY A 300 -10.29 -4.37 17.84
CA GLY A 300 -11.55 -4.16 18.54
C GLY A 300 -11.76 -5.16 19.68
N ASN A 301 -12.94 -5.07 20.28
CA ASN A 301 -13.37 -5.91 21.39
C ASN A 301 -14.90 -6.14 21.31
N ASP A 302 -15.49 -6.76 22.35
CA ASP A 302 -16.92 -7.08 22.38
C ASP A 302 -17.86 -5.87 22.30
N THR A 303 -17.35 -4.66 22.55
CA THR A 303 -18.12 -3.41 22.58
C THR A 303 -17.82 -2.45 21.43
N HIS A 304 -16.63 -2.55 20.82
CA HIS A 304 -16.18 -1.62 19.77
C HIS A 304 -15.55 -2.38 18.60
N GLU A 305 -15.95 -2.02 17.38
CA GLU A 305 -15.24 -2.48 16.18
C GLU A 305 -13.92 -1.71 16.03
N GLY A 306 -12.85 -2.42 15.68
CA GLY A 306 -11.53 -1.84 15.53
C GLY A 306 -11.12 -1.49 14.10
N ILE A 307 -9.88 -1.01 14.00
CA ILE A 307 -9.14 -0.78 12.76
C ILE A 307 -7.90 -1.67 12.82
N ALA A 308 -7.87 -2.73 12.00
CA ALA A 308 -6.74 -3.66 11.99
C ALA A 308 -5.43 -2.90 11.72
N PRO A 309 -4.33 -3.22 12.43
CA PRO A 309 -3.03 -2.61 12.18
C PRO A 309 -2.33 -3.28 10.99
N PHE A 310 -1.40 -2.56 10.39
CA PHE A 310 -0.40 -3.14 9.52
C PHE A 310 0.44 -4.21 10.24
N ASN A 311 0.68 -5.32 9.57
CA ASN A 311 1.56 -6.36 10.02
C ASN A 311 2.96 -6.19 9.40
N TYR A 312 3.82 -5.47 10.11
CA TYR A 312 5.20 -5.22 9.69
C TYR A 312 6.19 -6.32 10.08
N LYS A 313 5.73 -7.52 10.46
CA LYS A 313 6.64 -8.59 10.91
C LYS A 313 7.64 -9.02 9.84
N PHE A 314 7.29 -9.01 8.56
CA PHE A 314 8.26 -9.27 7.49
C PHE A 314 9.33 -8.18 7.35
N ILE A 315 8.97 -6.92 7.60
CA ILE A 315 9.93 -5.81 7.64
C ILE A 315 10.84 -5.95 8.85
N THR A 316 10.26 -6.16 10.03
CA THR A 316 10.98 -6.08 11.31
C THR A 316 11.78 -7.34 11.66
N HIS A 317 11.36 -8.54 11.23
CA HIS A 317 11.94 -9.81 11.70
C HIS A 317 12.58 -10.69 10.61
N VAL A 318 12.28 -10.47 9.33
CA VAL A 318 12.85 -11.30 8.23
C VAL A 318 14.07 -10.61 7.62
N ARG A 319 15.16 -11.37 7.50
CA ARG A 319 16.47 -10.94 7.00
C ARG A 319 17.04 -11.98 6.02
N ASN A 320 18.11 -11.63 5.31
CA ASN A 320 18.79 -12.53 4.37
C ASN A 320 19.40 -13.80 5.02
N ASN A 321 19.49 -13.87 6.35
CA ASN A 321 19.92 -15.08 7.07
C ASN A 321 18.76 -15.86 7.72
N SER A 322 17.50 -15.41 7.58
CA SER A 322 16.35 -16.10 8.14
C SER A 322 16.15 -17.46 7.47
N ASP A 323 15.99 -18.52 8.27
CA ASP A 323 15.69 -19.88 7.81
C ASP A 323 14.17 -20.16 7.77
N ALA A 324 13.77 -21.35 7.34
CA ALA A 324 12.36 -21.73 7.19
C ALA A 324 11.63 -21.79 8.54
N ASN A 325 12.30 -22.24 9.60
CA ASN A 325 11.67 -22.31 10.93
C ASN A 325 11.45 -20.90 11.48
N HIS A 326 12.39 -19.99 11.29
CA HIS A 326 12.26 -18.60 11.74
C HIS A 326 11.05 -17.93 11.08
N ILE A 327 10.91 -18.04 9.76
CA ILE A 327 9.76 -17.47 9.04
C ILE A 327 8.46 -18.16 9.47
N LYS A 328 8.43 -19.49 9.58
CA LYS A 328 7.25 -20.24 10.08
C LYS A 328 6.83 -19.74 11.47
N ASN A 329 7.77 -19.59 12.40
CA ASN A 329 7.48 -19.15 13.77
C ASN A 329 6.90 -17.73 13.81
N ILE A 330 7.37 -16.82 12.94
CA ILE A 330 6.81 -15.46 12.80
C ILE A 330 5.36 -15.51 12.31
N LEU A 331 5.08 -16.37 11.33
CA LEU A 331 3.74 -16.54 10.77
C LEU A 331 2.78 -17.15 11.81
N ASP A 332 3.19 -18.27 12.43
CA ASP A 332 2.41 -18.94 13.46
C ASP A 332 2.13 -18.03 14.66
N SER A 333 3.14 -17.29 15.14
CA SER A 333 2.96 -16.42 16.30
C SER A 333 1.93 -15.34 16.05
N TRP A 334 1.95 -14.71 14.88
CA TRP A 334 0.96 -13.70 14.52
C TRP A 334 -0.43 -14.29 14.31
N LEU A 335 -0.54 -15.34 13.49
CA LEU A 335 -1.82 -15.91 13.11
C LEU A 335 -2.55 -16.54 14.32
N ASN A 336 -1.82 -17.11 15.28
CA ASN A 336 -2.40 -17.64 16.51
C ASN A 336 -2.87 -16.56 17.50
N LEU A 337 -2.37 -15.32 17.38
CA LEU A 337 -2.77 -14.19 18.22
C LEU A 337 -4.02 -13.47 17.71
N LEU A 338 -4.36 -13.63 16.43
CA LEU A 338 -5.48 -12.91 15.82
C LEU A 338 -6.82 -13.27 16.48
N PRO A 339 -7.70 -12.28 16.74
CA PRO A 339 -9.05 -12.58 17.20
C PRO A 339 -9.80 -13.43 16.17
N ARG A 340 -10.73 -14.27 16.64
CA ARG A 340 -11.51 -15.17 15.78
C ARG A 340 -12.23 -14.37 14.68
N ASN A 341 -12.29 -14.94 13.48
CA ASN A 341 -12.99 -14.37 12.31
C ASN A 341 -12.47 -12.99 11.84
N THR A 342 -11.27 -12.58 12.24
CA THR A 342 -10.62 -11.37 11.71
C THR A 342 -9.81 -11.68 10.44
N SER A 343 -9.56 -10.65 9.64
CA SER A 343 -8.62 -10.72 8.52
C SER A 343 -7.32 -10.02 8.90
N THR A 344 -6.19 -10.46 8.37
CA THR A 344 -4.90 -9.80 8.58
C THR A 344 -4.31 -9.28 7.28
N ASN A 345 -3.08 -8.80 7.30
CA ASN A 345 -2.36 -8.29 6.13
C ASN A 345 -0.88 -8.69 6.15
N TRP A 346 -0.20 -8.48 5.01
CA TRP A 346 1.20 -8.79 4.81
C TRP A 346 1.91 -7.66 4.08
N VAL A 347 2.96 -7.11 4.69
CA VAL A 347 3.74 -5.98 4.16
C VAL A 347 5.21 -6.37 4.05
N LEU A 348 5.79 -6.30 2.85
CA LEU A 348 7.21 -6.59 2.62
C LEU A 348 8.09 -5.35 2.58
N SER A 349 7.57 -4.23 2.11
CA SER A 349 8.28 -2.95 2.00
C SER A 349 7.33 -1.78 2.23
N ASN A 350 7.88 -0.61 2.54
CA ASN A 350 7.23 0.69 2.54
C ASN A 350 8.29 1.78 2.34
N HIS A 351 7.88 3.05 2.38
CA HIS A 351 8.76 4.21 2.18
C HIS A 351 9.63 4.57 3.40
N ASP A 352 9.49 3.88 4.54
CA ASP A 352 10.28 4.11 5.76
C ASP A 352 11.35 3.04 6.00
N ASN A 353 11.38 2.00 5.18
CA ASN A 353 12.25 0.85 5.38
C ASN A 353 12.95 0.47 4.07
N SER A 354 14.17 -0.05 4.21
CA SER A 354 14.92 -0.68 3.10
C SER A 354 14.04 -1.64 2.29
N ARG A 355 14.07 -1.52 0.97
CA ARG A 355 13.29 -2.34 0.03
C ARG A 355 13.54 -3.84 0.28
N ALA A 356 12.50 -4.66 0.14
CA ALA A 356 12.60 -6.11 0.44
C ALA A 356 13.76 -6.77 -0.31
N ALA A 357 13.92 -6.52 -1.61
CA ALA A 357 14.99 -7.12 -2.41
C ALA A 357 16.41 -6.73 -1.94
N SER A 358 16.60 -5.54 -1.36
CA SER A 358 17.86 -5.15 -0.70
C SER A 358 18.02 -5.83 0.67
N ARG A 359 16.97 -5.83 1.48
CA ARG A 359 16.99 -6.35 2.87
C ARG A 359 17.17 -7.86 2.94
N ILE A 360 16.58 -8.61 2.01
CA ILE A 360 16.57 -10.08 2.01
C ILE A 360 17.31 -10.72 0.83
N GLY A 361 17.78 -9.92 -0.12
CA GLY A 361 18.50 -10.38 -1.30
C GLY A 361 17.59 -10.71 -2.48
N LEU A 362 18.05 -10.32 -3.67
CA LEU A 362 17.31 -10.43 -4.93
C LEU A 362 16.82 -11.85 -5.24
N ASN A 363 17.67 -12.87 -5.00
CA ASN A 363 17.32 -14.26 -5.29
C ASN A 363 16.23 -14.82 -4.37
N ARG A 364 15.93 -14.16 -3.25
CA ARG A 364 14.96 -14.63 -2.25
C ARG A 364 13.59 -13.94 -2.35
N VAL A 365 13.50 -12.83 -3.08
CA VAL A 365 12.32 -11.95 -3.05
C VAL A 365 11.07 -12.62 -3.59
N ASP A 366 11.17 -13.43 -4.65
CA ASP A 366 10.00 -14.12 -5.22
C ASP A 366 9.39 -15.13 -4.24
N GLY A 367 10.21 -15.77 -3.40
CA GLY A 367 9.71 -16.62 -2.32
C GLY A 367 8.86 -15.85 -1.31
N LEU A 368 9.24 -14.60 -0.99
CA LEU A 368 8.41 -13.74 -0.14
C LEU A 368 7.20 -13.15 -0.87
N HIS A 369 7.28 -12.88 -2.17
CA HIS A 369 6.10 -12.56 -2.98
C HIS A 369 5.09 -13.71 -2.93
N MET A 370 5.53 -14.96 -3.04
CA MET A 370 4.66 -16.12 -2.89
C MET A 370 3.98 -16.16 -1.52
N LEU A 371 4.70 -15.87 -0.43
CA LEU A 371 4.08 -15.78 0.89
C LEU A 371 3.09 -14.62 0.97
N SER A 372 3.53 -13.39 0.75
CA SER A 372 2.70 -12.19 0.91
C SER A 372 1.42 -12.22 0.05
N LEU A 373 1.50 -12.72 -1.19
CA LEU A 373 0.36 -12.78 -2.11
C LEU A 373 -0.52 -14.02 -1.89
N LEU A 374 0.02 -15.14 -1.38
CA LEU A 374 -0.72 -16.41 -1.25
C LEU A 374 -1.02 -16.81 0.20
N LEU A 375 -0.73 -15.97 1.18
CA LEU A 375 -1.24 -16.07 2.56
C LEU A 375 -2.69 -15.54 2.65
N PRO A 376 -3.47 -15.97 3.65
CA PRO A 376 -4.82 -15.44 3.88
C PRO A 376 -4.78 -13.96 4.29
N GLY A 377 -5.87 -13.25 4.06
CA GLY A 377 -6.00 -11.83 4.40
C GLY A 377 -5.64 -10.92 3.23
N GLN A 378 -5.22 -9.69 3.50
CA GLN A 378 -4.82 -8.65 2.53
C GLN A 378 -3.34 -8.77 2.15
N ALA A 379 -2.95 -8.26 0.98
CA ALA A 379 -1.56 -8.17 0.56
C ALA A 379 -1.23 -6.71 0.22
N TYR A 380 -0.06 -6.25 0.64
CA TYR A 380 0.44 -4.90 0.38
C TYR A 380 1.73 -4.98 -0.42
N THR A 381 1.77 -4.22 -1.50
CA THR A 381 2.94 -4.07 -2.36
C THR A 381 3.29 -2.60 -2.43
N TYR A 382 4.51 -2.24 -2.04
CA TYR A 382 5.04 -0.91 -2.22
C TYR A 382 5.63 -0.79 -3.63
N TYR A 383 5.45 0.36 -4.29
CA TYR A 383 5.84 0.51 -5.69
C TYR A 383 7.29 0.07 -5.96
N GLY A 384 7.49 -0.65 -7.06
CA GLY A 384 8.78 -1.19 -7.45
C GLY A 384 9.11 -2.55 -6.83
N GLU A 385 8.37 -3.02 -5.83
CA GLU A 385 8.55 -4.36 -5.26
C GLU A 385 8.27 -5.46 -6.30
N GLU A 386 7.28 -5.27 -7.18
CA GLU A 386 6.91 -6.20 -8.25
C GLU A 386 8.03 -6.43 -9.27
N ILE A 387 8.89 -5.42 -9.49
CA ILE A 387 10.10 -5.52 -10.32
C ILE A 387 11.38 -5.76 -9.50
N ALA A 388 11.22 -6.00 -8.19
CA ALA A 388 12.30 -6.16 -7.22
C ALA A 388 13.32 -5.00 -7.25
N MET A 389 12.82 -3.75 -7.21
CA MET A 389 13.66 -2.57 -7.03
C MET A 389 14.55 -2.72 -5.79
N LEU A 390 15.79 -2.25 -5.92
CA LEU A 390 16.77 -2.19 -4.85
C LEU A 390 16.85 -0.76 -4.31
N ASP A 391 17.23 -0.65 -3.05
CA ASP A 391 17.69 0.61 -2.46
C ASP A 391 18.80 1.22 -3.33
N ALA A 392 18.67 2.50 -3.67
CA ALA A 392 19.69 3.22 -4.41
C ALA A 392 20.67 3.91 -3.46
N LYS A 393 21.93 4.04 -3.88
CA LYS A 393 22.88 4.89 -3.17
C LYS A 393 22.50 6.36 -3.38
N VAL A 394 22.13 7.04 -2.29
CA VAL A 394 21.86 8.48 -2.27
C VAL A 394 23.07 9.16 -1.61
N PRO A 395 23.83 10.02 -2.32
CA PRO A 395 24.96 10.73 -1.72
C PRO A 395 24.46 11.82 -0.75
N TRP A 396 25.29 12.17 0.24
CA TRP A 396 24.96 13.15 1.29
C TRP A 396 24.38 14.46 0.74
N ASN A 397 24.98 15.01 -0.32
CA ASN A 397 24.53 16.26 -0.95
C ASN A 397 23.19 16.15 -1.71
N ARG A 398 22.60 14.97 -1.76
CA ARG A 398 21.30 14.67 -2.36
C ARG A 398 20.32 14.06 -1.35
N THR A 399 20.74 13.82 -0.11
CA THR A 399 19.88 13.37 0.98
C THR A 399 18.91 14.49 1.33
N ILE A 400 17.62 14.18 1.38
CA ILE A 400 16.56 15.11 1.74
C ILE A 400 15.80 14.65 2.99
N ASP A 401 15.91 13.37 3.36
CA ASP A 401 15.24 12.85 4.55
C ASP A 401 15.79 13.50 5.84
N PRO A 402 14.93 14.16 6.64
CA PRO A 402 15.35 14.81 7.88
C PRO A 402 16.02 13.83 8.86
N MET A 403 15.62 12.55 8.87
CA MET A 403 16.26 11.53 9.71
C MET A 403 17.73 11.29 9.35
N GLY A 404 18.06 11.38 8.05
CA GLY A 404 19.42 11.29 7.55
C GLY A 404 20.18 12.60 7.73
N CYS A 405 19.57 13.72 7.34
CA CYS A 405 20.16 15.05 7.41
C CYS A 405 20.60 15.43 8.83
N PHE A 406 19.77 15.13 9.83
CA PHE A 406 20.11 15.43 11.22
C PHE A 406 21.39 14.70 11.71
N ARG A 407 21.65 13.50 11.21
CA ARG A 407 22.80 12.66 11.64
C ARG A 407 24.11 13.10 11.02
N GLY A 408 24.06 13.96 10.00
CA GLY A 408 25.25 14.47 9.32
C GLY A 408 25.89 13.49 8.33
N GLU A 409 26.84 14.01 7.56
CA GLU A 409 27.50 13.33 6.43
C GLU A 409 28.10 11.95 6.76
N LYS A 410 28.50 11.71 8.00
CA LYS A 410 29.16 10.45 8.39
C LYS A 410 28.18 9.33 8.73
N GLU A 411 26.96 9.66 9.16
CA GLU A 411 26.02 8.67 9.69
C GLU A 411 24.69 8.62 8.94
N PHE A 412 24.39 9.57 8.06
CA PHE A 412 23.10 9.69 7.36
C PHE A 412 22.65 8.39 6.68
N GLU A 413 23.56 7.63 6.04
CA GLU A 413 23.22 6.41 5.29
C GLU A 413 22.52 5.36 6.17
N ARG A 414 22.80 5.34 7.48
CA ARG A 414 22.20 4.40 8.42
C ARG A 414 20.75 4.74 8.78
N PHE A 415 20.37 6.01 8.64
CA PHE A 415 19.09 6.53 9.12
C PHE A 415 18.17 7.02 8.00
N SER A 416 18.74 7.45 6.87
CA SER A 416 17.97 7.95 5.73
C SER A 416 17.09 6.85 5.11
N ARG A 417 15.85 7.24 4.84
CA ARG A 417 14.81 6.49 4.14
C ARG A 417 14.82 6.75 2.63
N ASP A 418 15.57 7.76 2.16
CA ASP A 418 15.68 8.13 0.75
C ASP A 418 16.00 6.97 -0.21
N PRO A 419 16.86 6.00 0.14
CA PRO A 419 17.15 4.85 -0.74
C PRO A 419 15.90 4.07 -1.18
N ALA A 420 14.88 3.98 -0.32
CA ALA A 420 13.61 3.32 -0.60
C ALA A 420 12.59 4.23 -1.32
N ARG A 421 12.87 5.52 -1.44
CA ARG A 421 12.01 6.55 -2.05
C ARG A 421 12.47 6.97 -3.44
N THR A 422 13.47 6.30 -4.02
CA THR A 422 14.00 6.66 -5.34
C THR A 422 13.05 6.34 -6.50
N PRO A 423 13.09 7.10 -7.62
CA PRO A 423 12.09 7.01 -8.68
C PRO A 423 11.89 5.61 -9.27
N MET A 424 10.66 5.33 -9.69
CA MET A 424 10.23 4.09 -10.35
C MET A 424 10.99 3.86 -11.65
N GLN A 425 11.29 2.59 -11.96
CA GLN A 425 12.12 2.21 -13.10
C GLN A 425 11.24 1.63 -14.23
N TRP A 426 10.72 2.50 -15.10
CA TRP A 426 9.79 2.11 -16.17
C TRP A 426 10.49 1.47 -17.37
N ASN A 427 11.57 2.09 -17.85
CA ASN A 427 12.33 1.62 -19.01
C ASN A 427 13.82 2.00 -18.90
N SER A 428 14.58 1.74 -19.97
CA SER A 428 16.02 2.06 -20.06
C SER A 428 16.31 3.47 -20.59
N ALA A 429 15.28 4.28 -20.87
CA ALA A 429 15.45 5.66 -21.30
C ALA A 429 15.93 6.55 -20.15
N LYS A 430 16.20 7.82 -20.46
CA LYS A 430 16.59 8.85 -19.50
C LYS A 430 15.72 8.78 -18.23
N SER A 431 16.36 8.90 -17.07
CA SER A 431 15.70 8.84 -15.75
C SER A 431 14.75 7.64 -15.60
N ALA A 432 15.10 6.51 -16.21
CA ALA A 432 14.30 5.29 -16.26
C ALA A 432 12.87 5.45 -16.81
N GLY A 433 12.60 6.49 -17.61
CA GLY A 433 11.25 6.81 -18.08
C GLY A 433 10.31 7.35 -17.00
N PHE A 434 10.83 7.67 -15.81
CA PHE A 434 10.07 8.36 -14.75
C PHE A 434 9.81 9.82 -15.11
N THR A 435 10.79 10.50 -15.72
CA THR A 435 10.69 11.89 -16.18
C THR A 435 11.48 12.07 -17.49
N MET A 436 11.19 13.15 -18.22
CA MET A 436 12.01 13.62 -19.35
C MET A 436 13.22 14.48 -18.89
N ASN A 437 13.27 14.88 -17.62
CA ASN A 437 14.35 15.66 -17.02
C ASN A 437 15.60 14.80 -16.74
N ASP A 438 16.78 15.41 -16.80
CA ASP A 438 18.05 14.76 -16.41
C ASP A 438 18.24 14.73 -14.89
N THR A 439 17.58 15.62 -14.16
CA THR A 439 17.63 15.68 -12.70
C THR A 439 16.26 15.38 -12.13
N THR A 440 16.20 14.34 -11.31
CA THR A 440 15.05 13.98 -10.47
C THR A 440 15.30 14.45 -9.04
N TYR A 441 14.26 14.52 -8.20
CA TYR A 441 14.41 14.89 -6.79
C TYR A 441 15.38 13.97 -6.03
N LEU A 442 15.22 12.65 -6.17
CA LEU A 442 16.17 11.63 -5.72
C LEU A 442 16.79 10.88 -6.90
N PRO A 443 18.06 10.45 -6.81
CA PRO A 443 18.75 9.79 -7.91
C PRO A 443 18.08 8.45 -8.27
N VAL A 444 17.96 8.19 -9.57
CA VAL A 444 17.49 6.88 -10.08
C VAL A 444 18.57 5.82 -9.83
N HIS A 445 18.17 4.62 -9.43
CA HIS A 445 19.09 3.51 -9.24
C HIS A 445 19.84 3.17 -10.55
N PRO A 446 21.18 3.05 -10.58
CA PRO A 446 21.96 2.87 -11.82
C PRO A 446 21.60 1.62 -12.64
N ASN A 447 21.12 0.57 -11.97
CA ASN A 447 20.64 -0.67 -12.60
C ASN A 447 19.36 -0.50 -13.44
N TYR A 448 18.73 0.67 -13.49
CA TYR A 448 17.49 0.88 -14.24
C TYR A 448 17.59 0.48 -15.71
N ILE A 449 18.79 0.54 -16.31
CA ILE A 449 19.03 0.16 -17.71
C ILE A 449 18.58 -1.28 -18.01
N TYR A 450 18.72 -2.20 -17.05
CA TYR A 450 18.39 -3.62 -17.22
C TYR A 450 17.38 -4.15 -16.19
N ARG A 451 17.11 -3.41 -15.12
CA ARG A 451 16.07 -3.69 -14.14
C ARG A 451 15.00 -2.61 -14.23
N ASN A 452 14.08 -2.78 -15.16
CA ASN A 452 12.94 -1.90 -15.34
C ASN A 452 11.73 -2.70 -15.79
N VAL A 453 10.55 -2.07 -15.79
CA VAL A 453 9.28 -2.70 -16.20
C VAL A 453 9.38 -3.27 -17.62
N GLU A 454 9.82 -2.46 -18.59
CA GLU A 454 9.89 -2.86 -20.00
C GLU A 454 10.78 -4.10 -20.22
N ALA A 455 11.99 -4.10 -19.68
CA ALA A 455 12.94 -5.20 -19.78
C ALA A 455 12.40 -6.48 -19.11
N GLN A 456 11.71 -6.35 -17.97
CA GLN A 456 11.13 -7.51 -17.28
C GLN A 456 9.88 -8.06 -17.96
N LEU A 457 9.11 -7.24 -18.69
CA LEU A 457 8.02 -7.70 -19.54
C LEU A 457 8.52 -8.44 -20.78
N ALA A 458 9.64 -8.00 -21.37
CA ALA A 458 10.25 -8.63 -22.53
C ALA A 458 11.00 -9.93 -22.22
N ALA A 459 11.42 -10.13 -20.96
CA ALA A 459 12.16 -11.31 -20.54
C ALA A 459 11.28 -12.57 -20.53
N LYS A 460 11.87 -13.73 -20.87
CA LYS A 460 11.17 -15.03 -20.74
C LYS A 460 10.76 -15.34 -19.29
N ARG A 461 11.52 -14.83 -18.33
CA ARG A 461 11.30 -14.98 -16.90
C ARG A 461 11.85 -13.76 -16.17
N SER A 462 11.08 -13.20 -15.24
CA SER A 462 11.43 -12.02 -14.45
C SER A 462 10.66 -12.00 -13.13
N ASN A 463 11.05 -11.11 -12.22
CA ASN A 463 10.31 -10.88 -10.98
C ASN A 463 8.88 -10.39 -11.30
N LEU A 464 8.74 -9.47 -12.27
CA LEU A 464 7.46 -8.93 -12.70
C LEU A 464 6.49 -10.00 -13.21
N LEU A 465 6.95 -10.87 -14.12
CA LEU A 465 6.10 -11.94 -14.65
C LEU A 465 5.71 -12.94 -13.55
N THR A 466 6.63 -13.22 -12.61
CA THR A 466 6.35 -14.05 -11.43
C THR A 466 5.27 -13.40 -10.56
N TYR A 467 5.43 -12.12 -10.22
CA TYR A 467 4.50 -11.34 -9.43
C TYR A 467 3.10 -11.32 -10.06
N LYS A 468 2.98 -11.03 -11.37
CA LYS A 468 1.70 -11.01 -12.10
C LYS A 468 0.97 -12.35 -12.04
N ARG A 469 1.69 -13.47 -12.15
CA ARG A 469 1.11 -14.81 -12.01
C ARG A 469 0.60 -15.06 -10.59
N LEU A 470 1.35 -14.66 -9.57
CA LEU A 470 0.94 -14.78 -8.16
C LEU A 470 -0.28 -13.92 -7.83
N ALA A 471 -0.29 -12.67 -8.29
CA ALA A 471 -1.42 -11.76 -8.12
C ALA A 471 -2.69 -12.26 -8.83
N THR A 472 -2.52 -12.96 -9.96
CA THR A 472 -3.63 -13.65 -10.65
C THR A 472 -4.13 -14.83 -9.82
N LEU A 473 -3.23 -15.70 -9.30
CA LEU A 473 -3.62 -16.83 -8.47
C LEU A 473 -4.36 -16.41 -7.21
N ARG A 474 -3.94 -15.32 -6.57
CA ARG A 474 -4.55 -14.78 -5.35
C ARG A 474 -6.07 -14.56 -5.46
N LYS A 475 -6.60 -14.36 -6.67
CA LYS A 475 -8.03 -14.18 -6.93
C LYS A 475 -8.85 -15.48 -6.85
N LEU A 476 -8.21 -16.65 -6.84
CA LEU A 476 -8.91 -17.93 -6.77
C LEU A 476 -9.57 -18.13 -5.38
N PRO A 477 -10.73 -18.80 -5.31
CA PRO A 477 -11.45 -19.02 -4.05
C PRO A 477 -10.60 -19.62 -2.93
N ILE A 478 -9.66 -20.50 -3.26
CA ILE A 478 -8.76 -21.12 -2.27
C ILE A 478 -7.85 -20.10 -1.58
N PHE A 479 -7.39 -19.05 -2.27
CA PHE A 479 -6.53 -18.04 -1.64
C PHE A 479 -7.35 -16.99 -0.88
N VAL A 480 -8.62 -16.79 -1.25
CA VAL A 480 -9.57 -15.89 -0.59
C VAL A 480 -10.19 -16.52 0.68
N ASN A 481 -10.57 -17.80 0.62
CA ASN A 481 -11.38 -18.48 1.63
C ASN A 481 -10.75 -19.75 2.20
N GLY A 482 -9.71 -20.29 1.57
CA GLY A 482 -9.10 -21.54 1.99
C GLY A 482 -8.25 -21.40 3.24
N ASP A 483 -8.14 -22.52 3.94
CA ASP A 483 -7.25 -22.71 5.08
C ASP A 483 -5.77 -22.68 4.65
N TYR A 484 -4.90 -22.66 5.65
CA TYR A 484 -3.46 -22.68 5.48
C TYR A 484 -2.81 -23.66 6.45
N GLU A 485 -1.66 -24.20 6.06
CA GLU A 485 -0.80 -25.00 6.92
C GLU A 485 0.66 -24.73 6.60
N PHE A 486 1.51 -24.64 7.62
CA PHE A 486 2.95 -24.44 7.47
C PHE A 486 3.74 -25.66 7.90
N ALA A 487 4.72 -26.04 7.09
CA ALA A 487 5.68 -27.07 7.41
C ALA A 487 7.10 -26.63 7.04
N THR A 488 8.10 -27.30 7.60
CA THR A 488 9.49 -27.12 7.20
C THR A 488 10.14 -28.47 6.90
N LEU A 489 11.03 -28.46 5.90
CA LEU A 489 11.75 -29.64 5.44
C LEU A 489 13.25 -29.37 5.42
N ASN A 490 14.02 -30.44 5.22
CA ASN A 490 15.46 -30.40 4.97
C ASN A 490 16.24 -29.62 6.04
N ASN A 491 16.00 -29.93 7.31
CA ASN A 491 16.62 -29.26 8.46
C ASN A 491 16.49 -27.73 8.38
N LYS A 492 15.23 -27.25 8.30
CA LYS A 492 14.86 -25.81 8.34
C LYS A 492 15.25 -25.01 7.09
N ARG A 493 15.62 -25.66 5.99
CA ARG A 493 16.03 -24.95 4.76
C ARG A 493 14.89 -24.71 3.79
N VAL A 494 13.87 -25.58 3.80
CA VAL A 494 12.72 -25.45 2.90
C VAL A 494 11.48 -25.11 3.73
N LEU A 495 10.84 -24.00 3.40
CA LEU A 495 9.54 -23.61 3.94
C LEU A 495 8.45 -24.11 3.00
N VAL A 496 7.38 -24.68 3.57
CA VAL A 496 6.21 -25.13 2.83
C VAL A 496 4.97 -24.45 3.39
N LEU A 497 4.15 -23.88 2.51
CA LEU A 497 2.80 -23.39 2.80
C LEU A 497 1.81 -24.18 1.94
N LYS A 498 0.88 -24.89 2.56
CA LYS A 498 -0.26 -25.51 1.90
C LYS A 498 -1.48 -24.60 2.04
N ARG A 499 -2.20 -24.39 0.94
CA ARG A 499 -3.55 -23.81 0.92
C ARG A 499 -4.54 -24.88 0.52
N SER A 500 -5.65 -24.99 1.24
CA SER A 500 -6.70 -25.98 1.01
C SER A 500 -8.08 -25.36 1.16
N LEU A 501 -9.01 -25.79 0.32
CA LEU A 501 -10.42 -25.43 0.43
C LEU A 501 -11.23 -26.64 -0.07
N GLU A 502 -12.29 -26.99 0.65
CA GLU A 502 -13.14 -28.14 0.30
C GLU A 502 -13.64 -28.04 -1.14
N ASN A 503 -13.54 -29.12 -1.90
CA ASN A 503 -13.89 -29.22 -3.34
C ASN A 503 -13.00 -28.40 -4.30
N TYR A 504 -11.86 -27.85 -3.84
CA TYR A 504 -10.85 -27.21 -4.69
C TYR A 504 -9.51 -27.97 -4.61
N PRO A 505 -8.72 -28.01 -5.70
CA PRO A 505 -7.39 -28.60 -5.67
C PRO A 505 -6.49 -27.84 -4.70
N ALA A 506 -5.69 -28.56 -3.90
CA ALA A 506 -4.74 -27.93 -2.99
C ALA A 506 -3.62 -27.22 -3.74
N TYR A 507 -3.06 -26.17 -3.13
CA TYR A 507 -1.88 -25.48 -3.64
C TYR A 507 -0.75 -25.55 -2.60
N ILE A 508 0.45 -25.90 -3.05
CA ILE A 508 1.64 -26.05 -2.21
C ILE A 508 2.70 -25.07 -2.66
N VAL A 509 3.00 -24.08 -1.82
CA VAL A 509 4.12 -23.16 -1.98
C VAL A 509 5.34 -23.79 -1.33
N VAL A 510 6.44 -23.96 -2.07
CA VAL A 510 7.68 -24.57 -1.61
C VAL A 510 8.82 -23.59 -1.85
N ILE A 511 9.49 -23.15 -0.79
CA ILE A 511 10.53 -22.11 -0.85
C ILE A 511 11.83 -22.66 -0.26
N ASN A 512 12.85 -22.80 -1.08
CA ASN A 512 14.19 -23.13 -0.60
C ASN A 512 14.89 -21.86 -0.11
N LEU A 513 15.04 -21.69 1.20
CA LEU A 513 15.74 -20.56 1.81
C LEU A 513 17.25 -20.84 1.99
N GLY A 514 17.71 -22.05 1.64
CA GLY A 514 19.11 -22.44 1.69
C GLY A 514 19.95 -21.89 0.55
N ILE A 515 21.27 -21.89 0.75
CA ILE A 515 22.28 -21.46 -0.23
C ILE A 515 22.73 -22.58 -1.18
N ARG A 516 22.04 -23.73 -1.15
CA ARG A 516 22.32 -24.91 -1.97
C ARG A 516 21.02 -25.47 -2.53
N GLN A 517 21.12 -26.30 -3.57
CA GLN A 517 19.96 -27.05 -4.04
C GLN A 517 19.49 -28.06 -2.98
N GLU A 518 18.18 -28.24 -2.87
CA GLU A 518 17.54 -29.16 -1.93
C GLU A 518 16.70 -30.19 -2.68
N ARG A 519 16.72 -31.43 -2.19
CA ARG A 519 15.78 -32.47 -2.62
C ARG A 519 14.56 -32.41 -1.73
N VAL A 520 13.40 -32.14 -2.31
CA VAL A 520 12.13 -31.99 -1.58
C VAL A 520 11.32 -33.28 -1.71
N ASN A 521 10.82 -33.75 -0.56
CA ASN A 521 9.87 -34.85 -0.46
C ASN A 521 8.64 -34.35 0.32
N LEU A 522 7.53 -34.16 -0.36
CA LEU A 522 6.29 -33.67 0.26
C LEU A 522 5.45 -34.81 0.87
N THR A 523 5.71 -36.08 0.51
CA THR A 523 5.00 -37.25 1.06
C THR A 523 5.14 -37.36 2.58
N SER A 524 6.26 -36.89 3.13
CA SER A 524 6.49 -36.92 4.59
C SER A 524 5.56 -36.01 5.39
N ILE A 525 4.97 -35.00 4.76
CA ILE A 525 4.07 -34.04 5.41
C ILE A 525 2.65 -34.09 4.83
N TYR A 526 2.50 -34.45 3.56
CA TYR A 526 1.23 -34.52 2.85
C TYR A 526 1.11 -35.82 2.07
N PRO A 527 0.83 -36.97 2.74
CA PRO A 527 0.76 -38.28 2.12
C PRO A 527 -0.38 -38.43 1.10
N ASP A 528 -1.43 -37.61 1.22
CA ASP A 528 -2.68 -37.73 0.44
C ASP A 528 -2.71 -36.94 -0.87
N LEU A 529 -1.71 -36.10 -1.13
CA LEU A 529 -1.59 -35.39 -2.40
C LEU A 529 -1.31 -36.40 -3.55
N ASN A 530 -1.61 -36.00 -4.79
CA ASN A 530 -1.31 -36.82 -5.96
C ASN A 530 0.19 -37.13 -6.10
N ALA A 531 0.52 -38.24 -6.76
CA ALA A 531 1.91 -38.65 -6.98
C ALA A 531 2.71 -37.64 -7.82
N VAL A 532 2.03 -36.89 -8.69
CA VAL A 532 2.60 -35.87 -9.56
C VAL A 532 1.82 -34.57 -9.36
N LEU A 533 2.55 -33.48 -9.14
CA LEU A 533 1.99 -32.15 -8.94
C LEU A 533 2.34 -31.25 -10.13
N ARG A 534 1.46 -30.31 -10.48
CA ARG A 534 1.69 -29.36 -11.56
C ARG A 534 2.37 -28.11 -11.04
N THR A 535 3.43 -27.66 -11.71
CA THR A 535 4.04 -26.36 -11.44
C THR A 535 3.18 -25.25 -12.04
N VAL A 536 2.69 -24.34 -11.20
CA VAL A 536 1.83 -23.23 -11.61
C VAL A 536 2.60 -21.91 -11.70
N VAL A 537 3.50 -21.68 -10.73
CA VAL A 537 4.40 -20.52 -10.72
C VAL A 537 5.76 -20.96 -10.24
N GLU A 538 6.79 -20.45 -10.87
CA GLU A 538 8.17 -20.61 -10.46
C GLU A 538 8.84 -19.25 -10.24
N SER A 539 9.76 -19.19 -9.27
CA SER A 539 10.54 -17.98 -9.04
C SER A 539 11.45 -17.64 -10.22
N SER A 540 11.79 -16.36 -10.35
CA SER A 540 12.58 -15.83 -11.46
C SER A 540 13.96 -16.48 -11.61
N ASN A 541 14.52 -16.97 -10.50
CA ASN A 541 15.80 -17.65 -10.42
C ASN A 541 15.72 -19.19 -10.45
N ALA A 542 14.53 -19.79 -10.53
CA ALA A 542 14.39 -21.25 -10.48
C ALA A 542 15.00 -21.92 -11.72
N LEU A 543 15.83 -22.95 -11.56
CA LEU A 543 16.42 -23.69 -12.69
C LEU A 543 15.81 -25.07 -12.83
N HIS A 544 15.86 -25.63 -14.05
CA HIS A 544 15.40 -26.99 -14.36
C HIS A 544 13.94 -27.28 -13.97
N VAL A 545 13.09 -26.25 -13.97
CA VAL A 545 11.67 -26.36 -13.65
C VAL A 545 10.93 -27.07 -14.78
N THR A 546 10.21 -28.13 -14.43
CA THR A 546 9.33 -28.89 -15.33
C THR A 546 7.86 -28.51 -15.11
N ILE A 547 7.01 -28.80 -16.09
CA ILE A 547 5.55 -28.56 -16.01
C ILE A 547 4.95 -29.36 -14.84
N THR A 548 5.49 -30.53 -14.55
CA THR A 548 5.09 -31.39 -13.45
C THR A 548 6.28 -31.87 -12.66
N VAL A 549 6.12 -32.05 -11.35
CA VAL A 549 7.14 -32.61 -10.45
C VAL A 549 6.58 -33.80 -9.69
N PRO A 550 7.37 -34.87 -9.45
CA PRO A 550 6.96 -35.95 -8.58
C PRO A 550 6.91 -35.46 -7.12
N ARG A 551 5.83 -35.76 -6.40
CA ARG A 551 5.59 -35.29 -5.03
C ARG A 551 6.66 -35.73 -4.04
N ASP A 552 7.16 -36.94 -4.21
CA ASP A 552 8.10 -37.59 -3.29
C ASP A 552 9.55 -37.18 -3.52
N ASN A 553 9.89 -36.60 -4.67
CA ASN A 553 11.28 -36.44 -5.04
C ASN A 553 11.58 -35.44 -6.19
N PHE A 554 11.64 -34.14 -5.89
CA PHE A 554 12.09 -33.13 -6.85
C PHE A 554 13.22 -32.24 -6.31
N ILE A 555 14.00 -31.63 -7.21
CA ILE A 555 15.11 -30.75 -6.86
C ILE A 555 14.66 -29.29 -6.98
N LEU A 556 14.96 -28.49 -5.95
CA LEU A 556 14.74 -27.06 -5.93
C LEU A 556 16.09 -26.35 -5.75
N THR A 557 16.48 -25.51 -6.70
CA THR A 557 17.77 -24.79 -6.64
C THR A 557 17.83 -23.80 -5.46
N ALA A 558 19.03 -23.35 -5.11
CA ALA A 558 19.24 -22.40 -4.01
C ALA A 558 18.37 -21.16 -4.20
N ASN A 559 17.67 -20.75 -3.14
CA ASN A 559 16.77 -19.59 -3.15
C ASN A 559 15.59 -19.65 -4.13
N ALA A 560 15.38 -20.77 -4.84
CA ALA A 560 14.25 -20.93 -5.73
C ALA A 560 12.97 -21.26 -4.95
N ALA A 561 11.83 -20.93 -5.55
CA ALA A 561 10.52 -21.22 -5.01
C ALA A 561 9.56 -21.68 -6.12
N LEU A 562 8.61 -22.55 -5.75
CA LEU A 562 7.56 -23.05 -6.64
C LEU A 562 6.19 -22.92 -5.95
N VAL A 563 5.17 -22.67 -6.76
CA VAL A 563 3.76 -22.89 -6.41
C VAL A 563 3.29 -24.09 -7.22
N LEU A 564 2.91 -25.15 -6.51
CA LEU A 564 2.44 -26.40 -7.08
C LEU A 564 0.92 -26.54 -6.89
N SER A 565 0.22 -27.14 -7.83
CA SER A 565 -1.19 -27.51 -7.71
C SER A 565 -1.35 -29.02 -7.72
N ASP A 566 -2.26 -29.47 -6.86
CA ASP A 566 -2.71 -30.86 -6.75
C ASP A 566 -3.94 -31.13 -7.63
N ASP A 567 -3.95 -30.59 -8.85
CA ASP A 567 -5.01 -30.83 -9.82
C ASP A 567 -4.70 -32.02 -10.74
N GLU A 568 -5.69 -32.89 -10.97
CA GLU A 568 -5.60 -33.86 -12.06
C GLU A 568 -5.64 -33.11 -13.40
N LYS A 569 -4.75 -33.51 -14.32
CA LYS A 569 -4.61 -32.93 -15.65
C LYS A 569 -5.95 -32.98 -16.40
N LYS A 570 -6.72 -31.88 -16.43
CA LYS A 570 -7.68 -31.65 -17.52
C LYS A 570 -6.86 -31.29 -18.75
N GLU A 571 -6.69 -32.24 -19.65
CA GLU A 571 -6.19 -31.94 -20.99
C GLU A 571 -7.15 -30.94 -21.64
N THR A 572 -6.76 -29.67 -21.68
CA THR A 572 -7.41 -28.68 -22.52
C THR A 572 -7.09 -29.04 -23.96
N SER A 573 -8.02 -29.74 -24.61
CA SER A 573 -8.05 -29.87 -26.06
C SER A 573 -8.43 -28.52 -26.66
N GLU A 574 -7.43 -27.72 -27.03
CA GLU A 574 -7.66 -26.67 -28.02
C GLU A 574 -7.98 -27.33 -29.36
N PRO A 575 -9.06 -26.91 -30.06
CA PRO A 575 -9.35 -27.44 -31.38
C PRO A 575 -8.30 -26.92 -32.37
N ALA A 576 -7.51 -27.85 -32.92
CA ALA A 576 -6.59 -27.57 -34.01
C ALA A 576 -7.34 -26.94 -35.18
N THR A 577 -7.08 -25.66 -35.45
CA THR A 577 -7.48 -25.03 -36.69
C THR A 577 -6.57 -25.55 -37.81
N SER A 578 -7.18 -26.37 -38.67
CA SER A 578 -6.62 -26.80 -39.95
C SER A 578 -6.29 -25.58 -40.81
N SER A 579 -5.01 -25.34 -41.08
CA SER A 579 -4.58 -24.54 -42.23
C SER A 579 -3.95 -25.46 -43.28
N THR A 580 -4.57 -25.51 -44.45
CA THR A 580 -4.12 -26.22 -45.63
C THR A 580 -2.96 -25.44 -46.29
N PRO A 581 -1.90 -26.11 -46.79
CA PRO A 581 -0.77 -25.43 -47.41
C PRO A 581 -1.09 -25.04 -48.86
N THR A 582 -0.76 -23.82 -49.24
CA THR A 582 -0.60 -23.43 -50.65
C THR A 582 0.87 -23.14 -50.93
N SER A 583 1.32 -23.68 -52.05
CA SER A 583 2.69 -23.78 -52.51
C SER A 583 3.07 -22.69 -53.50
N ASN A 584 4.37 -22.36 -53.48
CA ASN A 584 5.26 -21.83 -54.53
C ASN A 584 5.08 -20.37 -55.00
N VAL A 585 6.18 -19.60 -55.00
CA VAL A 585 7.10 -19.43 -56.17
C VAL A 585 8.37 -18.63 -55.77
N SER A 586 9.53 -19.27 -56.04
CA SER A 586 10.92 -18.87 -56.36
C SER A 586 11.60 -17.54 -55.96
N ASP A 587 12.79 -17.72 -55.37
CA ASP A 587 14.14 -17.21 -55.76
C ASP A 587 14.32 -15.79 -56.34
N GLU A 588 15.17 -14.99 -55.68
CA GLU A 588 16.47 -14.57 -56.24
C GLU A 588 17.35 -13.88 -55.17
N ASP A 589 18.59 -14.35 -55.05
CA ASP A 589 19.76 -13.70 -54.42
C ASP A 589 20.56 -13.02 -55.55
N PRO A 590 21.26 -11.90 -55.30
CA PRO A 590 22.73 -12.03 -55.27
C PRO A 590 23.45 -11.09 -54.30
N SER A 591 24.20 -11.70 -53.39
CA SER A 591 25.64 -11.52 -53.10
C SER A 591 26.35 -10.16 -53.29
N THR A 592 27.03 -9.76 -52.20
CA THR A 592 28.36 -9.10 -52.08
C THR A 592 28.63 -7.69 -52.63
N ILE A 593 29.19 -6.82 -51.77
CA ILE A 593 30.53 -6.21 -51.90
C ILE A 593 31.00 -5.63 -50.55
N LYS A 594 32.29 -5.85 -50.26
CA LYS A 594 33.11 -5.37 -49.12
C LYS A 594 33.51 -3.89 -49.26
N SER A 595 33.83 -3.22 -48.16
CA SER A 595 35.04 -2.37 -47.91
C SER A 595 34.73 -1.29 -46.87
N THR A 596 35.64 -0.68 -46.11
CA THR A 596 36.92 -1.04 -45.47
C THR A 596 37.10 0.04 -44.39
N VAL A 597 37.72 -0.36 -43.29
CA VAL A 597 38.27 0.44 -42.19
C VAL A 597 38.92 1.77 -42.60
N THR A 598 38.76 2.82 -41.78
CA THR A 598 39.90 3.63 -41.28
C THR A 598 39.56 4.40 -40.01
N THR A 599 40.50 4.30 -39.09
CA THR A 599 40.66 4.89 -37.75
C THR A 599 41.35 6.26 -37.81
N GLU A 600 41.49 6.86 -36.61
CA GLU A 600 42.28 8.05 -36.21
C GLU A 600 41.43 9.32 -36.02
N GLY A 601 41.54 10.08 -34.94
CA GLY A 601 42.48 10.04 -33.82
C GLY A 601 42.02 10.99 -32.72
N ALA A 602 42.53 10.75 -31.52
CA ALA A 602 42.23 11.45 -30.27
C ALA A 602 43.17 12.65 -30.01
N ILE A 603 42.97 13.30 -28.85
CA ILE A 603 43.89 14.18 -28.08
C ILE A 603 43.76 15.67 -28.47
N SER A 604 43.58 16.68 -27.60
CA SER A 604 43.61 16.81 -26.12
C SER A 604 43.07 18.19 -25.68
N SER A 605 42.68 18.29 -24.39
CA SER A 605 42.95 19.34 -23.36
C SER A 605 43.08 20.82 -23.79
N SER A 606 42.63 21.82 -23.06
CA SER A 606 42.61 22.03 -21.59
C SER A 606 41.85 23.33 -21.29
N ASP A 607 41.30 23.40 -20.07
CA ASP A 607 41.17 24.55 -19.16
C ASP A 607 41.29 25.98 -19.73
N ASP A 608 40.32 26.84 -19.45
CA ASP A 608 40.56 27.85 -18.40
C ASP A 608 39.29 28.55 -17.87
N THR A 609 39.46 28.96 -16.63
CA THR A 609 38.61 29.69 -15.70
C THR A 609 38.15 31.09 -16.14
N ALA A 610 37.00 31.57 -15.62
CA ALA A 610 36.92 32.79 -14.77
C ALA A 610 35.50 33.37 -14.61
N LYS A 611 35.30 33.86 -13.38
CA LYS A 611 34.15 34.55 -12.77
C LYS A 611 33.82 35.94 -13.37
N LYS A 612 32.54 36.32 -13.37
CA LYS A 612 31.97 37.58 -12.80
C LYS A 612 30.44 37.63 -13.05
N LYS A 613 29.56 37.66 -12.04
CA LYS A 613 29.12 38.75 -11.12
C LYS A 613 28.07 39.73 -11.72
N THR A 614 26.86 39.61 -11.14
CA THR A 614 25.96 40.65 -10.56
C THR A 614 25.00 41.54 -11.38
N SER A 615 23.85 41.79 -10.72
CA SER A 615 22.85 42.90 -10.79
C SER A 615 21.62 42.66 -11.68
N THR A 616 20.38 42.45 -11.20
CA THR A 616 19.40 43.18 -10.32
C THR A 616 18.40 44.08 -11.06
N SER A 617 17.19 44.18 -10.48
CA SER A 617 16.01 45.06 -10.73
C SER A 617 14.86 44.38 -11.49
N SER A 618 13.73 44.04 -10.84
CA SER A 618 12.55 44.87 -10.41
C SER A 618 11.82 45.47 -11.62
N SER A 619 10.49 45.58 -11.73
CA SER A 619 9.26 45.27 -11.00
C SER A 619 8.13 45.58 -12.02
N ASP A 620 6.89 45.14 -11.80
CA ASP A 620 5.68 45.98 -11.89
C ASP A 620 4.39 45.20 -12.25
N HIS A 621 3.41 45.44 -11.38
CA HIS A 621 1.98 45.16 -11.49
C HIS A 621 1.33 45.75 -12.74
N VAL A 622 0.32 45.05 -13.30
CA VAL A 622 -0.98 45.65 -13.71
C VAL A 622 -2.12 44.61 -13.64
N THR A 623 -3.10 44.84 -12.76
CA THR A 623 -4.56 44.61 -12.98
C THR A 623 -5.18 46.02 -13.04
N PRO A 624 -6.39 46.31 -13.61
CA PRO A 624 -7.70 45.79 -13.09
C PRO A 624 -8.93 45.82 -14.05
N LYS A 625 -10.10 45.48 -13.45
CA LYS A 625 -11.52 45.85 -13.75
C LYS A 625 -12.38 44.75 -14.40
N THR A 626 -13.30 44.09 -13.66
CA THR A 626 -14.64 44.48 -13.14
C THR A 626 -15.71 44.70 -14.19
N GLY A 627 -16.81 43.92 -14.10
CA GLY A 627 -18.11 44.19 -14.71
C GLY A 627 -19.22 43.44 -13.97
N SER A 628 -20.09 44.18 -13.30
CA SER A 628 -21.31 43.71 -12.63
C SER A 628 -22.51 43.74 -13.59
N GLY A 629 -23.52 42.92 -13.32
CA GLY A 629 -24.80 42.97 -14.03
C GLY A 629 -25.88 42.15 -13.33
N THR A 630 -26.85 42.84 -12.74
CA THR A 630 -27.97 42.32 -11.94
C THR A 630 -29.25 42.12 -12.76
N THR A 631 -30.17 41.32 -12.19
CA THR A 631 -31.63 41.25 -12.39
C THR A 631 -32.23 40.47 -13.57
N LYS A 632 -33.01 39.41 -13.25
CA LYS A 632 -34.48 39.35 -13.46
C LYS A 632 -35.08 37.96 -13.09
N LYS A 633 -36.08 37.97 -12.20
CA LYS A 633 -37.25 37.06 -12.14
C LYS A 633 -38.45 37.87 -12.71
N PRO A 634 -39.52 37.28 -13.29
CA PRO A 634 -40.47 36.41 -12.55
C PRO A 634 -41.19 35.28 -13.34
N ASN A 635 -41.79 34.37 -12.55
CA ASN A 635 -43.01 33.56 -12.72
C ASN A 635 -43.43 32.99 -14.08
N ASP A 636 -43.65 31.67 -14.15
CA ASP A 636 -45.02 31.10 -14.06
C ASP A 636 -45.02 29.59 -13.81
N ALA A 637 -46.13 29.14 -13.21
CA ALA A 637 -46.40 27.81 -12.70
C ALA A 637 -46.80 26.79 -13.78
N ALA A 638 -46.56 25.49 -13.53
CA ALA A 638 -47.60 24.44 -13.42
C ALA A 638 -47.04 23.00 -13.50
N LEU A 639 -47.63 22.13 -12.67
CA LEU A 639 -47.86 20.68 -12.80
C LEU A 639 -46.83 19.64 -12.27
N TYR A 640 -47.20 19.10 -11.10
CA TYR A 640 -47.13 17.69 -10.62
C TYR A 640 -47.06 16.61 -11.72
N HIS A 641 -46.47 15.40 -11.58
CA HIS A 641 -46.47 14.40 -10.49
C HIS A 641 -45.33 13.34 -10.77
N PRO A 642 -44.92 12.49 -9.81
CA PRO A 642 -43.70 11.66 -9.84
C PRO A 642 -43.93 10.20 -10.26
N SER A 643 -42.90 9.58 -10.84
CA SER A 643 -42.95 8.20 -11.34
C SER A 643 -41.70 7.39 -10.96
N VAL A 644 -41.58 6.95 -9.70
CA VAL A 644 -40.74 5.79 -9.32
C VAL A 644 -41.38 4.91 -8.20
N LEU A 645 -42.49 5.32 -7.58
CA LEU A 645 -43.12 4.57 -6.48
C LEU A 645 -44.20 3.54 -6.90
N ASN A 646 -44.22 3.07 -8.15
CA ASN A 646 -45.26 2.15 -8.66
C ASN A 646 -44.76 0.77 -9.14
N VAL A 647 -43.48 0.42 -8.89
CA VAL A 647 -42.94 -0.91 -9.25
C VAL A 647 -42.78 -1.83 -8.03
N MET A 648 -42.76 -1.29 -6.80
CA MET A 648 -42.54 -2.09 -5.58
C MET A 648 -43.82 -2.52 -4.84
N ILE A 649 -45.01 -2.07 -5.26
CA ILE A 649 -46.28 -2.42 -4.60
C ILE A 649 -47.04 -3.55 -5.34
N ASN A 650 -46.71 -3.85 -6.60
CA ASN A 650 -47.36 -4.92 -7.37
C ASN A 650 -46.74 -6.32 -7.19
N LEU A 651 -45.58 -6.46 -6.54
CA LEU A 651 -45.03 -7.78 -6.18
C LEU A 651 -45.49 -8.30 -4.80
N ALA A 652 -45.95 -7.41 -3.91
CA ALA A 652 -46.40 -7.80 -2.56
C ALA A 652 -47.85 -8.29 -2.50
N ILE A 653 -48.68 -7.99 -3.52
CA ILE A 653 -50.10 -8.41 -3.56
C ILE A 653 -50.27 -9.77 -4.27
N SER A 654 -49.28 -10.25 -5.01
CA SER A 654 -49.35 -11.55 -5.70
C SER A 654 -48.92 -12.75 -4.84
N VAL A 655 -48.29 -12.52 -3.68
CA VAL A 655 -47.83 -13.58 -2.77
C VAL A 655 -48.81 -13.84 -1.61
N ILE A 656 -49.73 -12.91 -1.33
CA ILE A 656 -50.76 -13.06 -0.27
C ILE A 656 -52.08 -13.65 -0.83
N GLY A 657 -52.31 -13.59 -2.15
CA GLY A 657 -53.51 -14.13 -2.79
C GLY A 657 -53.51 -15.65 -3.04
N ILE A 658 -52.37 -16.35 -2.91
CA ILE A 658 -52.26 -17.79 -3.20
C ILE A 658 -52.33 -18.66 -1.93
N THR A 659 -52.12 -18.07 -0.75
CA THR A 659 -52.22 -18.77 0.55
C THR A 659 -53.63 -18.80 1.15
N GLN A 660 -54.62 -18.13 0.55
CA GLN A 660 -56.03 -18.15 1.03
C GLN A 660 -57.01 -19.01 0.20
N ILE A 661 -56.57 -19.63 -0.91
CA ILE A 661 -57.44 -20.47 -1.76
C ILE A 661 -57.21 -21.99 -1.54
N LEU A 662 -56.27 -22.39 -0.68
CA LEU A 662 -56.03 -23.80 -0.32
C LEU A 662 -56.56 -24.20 1.08
N ALA A 663 -57.39 -23.37 1.71
CA ALA A 663 -58.02 -23.67 3.00
C ALA A 663 -59.53 -23.97 2.92
N VAL A 664 -60.15 -23.97 1.72
CA VAL A 664 -61.53 -24.42 1.50
C VAL A 664 -61.64 -25.07 0.12
N THR A 665 -61.24 -26.35 0.01
CA THR A 665 -61.84 -27.43 -0.80
C THR A 665 -60.99 -28.69 -0.71
#